data_AF-A0A9J7J783-F1
#
_entry.id   AF-A0A9J7J783-F1
#
_cell.length_a   1.000
_cell.length_b   1.000
_cell.length_c   1.000
_cell.angle_alpha   90.00
_cell.angle_beta   90.00
_cell.angle_gamma   90.00
#
_symmetry.space_group_name_H-M   'P 1'
#
loop_
_entity.id
_entity.type
_entity.pdbx_description
1 polymer ?
#
loop_
_entity_poly.entity_id
_entity_poly.type
_entity_poly.pdbx_seq_one_letter_code
_entity_poly.pdbx_strand_id
1 'polypeptide(L)'
;MDGIPSTKEMVRGRRKEDPPCGGRLNSKDAGYITSPGYPQDYPSHQNCEWVVYAPEPNQKIVLNFNPHFEIEKHDCKYDFIEIRDGDSESADLLGKHCGNIAPPTIISSGSMLYIKFTSDYARQGAGFSLRYEIFKTGSEDCSKNFTSPNGTIESPGFPEKYPHNLDCTFTILAKPRMEIILQFLTFDLEHDPLQVGEGDCKYDWLDIWDGIPHVGPLIGKYCGTKTPSKLRSSTGILSLTFHTDMAVAKDGFSARYYLVHQEPPENFQCNVPLGMESGRIANEQISASSTFSDGRWTPQQSRLHGDDNGWTPNLDSNKEYLQVDLRFLTVLTAIATQGAISRETQRGYYVKSYKLEVSTNGEDWMVYRHGKNHKIFQANNDATEVVLNKLHMPLLTRFIRIRPQTWHLGIALRLELFGCRVTDAPCSSMLGMLSGLIADNQISASSTREYLWSPSAARLVSSRSGWFPRNPQAQPGEEWLQVDLGTPKTIKGVIIQGARGGDSISAMEARAFVRKFKVSYSLNGKDWEYIQDPRTQQPKLFEGNMHYDTPDIRRFDAVPAQYVRVYPERWSPAGIGMRLEVLGCDWTDSKPTVETLGPTIKSEETTTPYPMDEDATECGENCSFEDDKDLQLPSGFNCNFDFPEEPCGWMYDRNKWLRSTWISSASPNDRTFPDDKNFLRLQSDGRREGQYGRLISPPVHLPRSPVCMEFQYQATGGHGVALQVVREASQESKLLWVIREDQGSEWKHGRIILPSYDMEYQIVFEGVIGKGRSGEIAIDDIRLSTDVPLENCMEPISAFAGEDFKVNIPEIHGGEGYEDEIDDEYEGDWSNSSSPTSGAGDPSSGKEKSWLYTLDPILITIIAMSSLGVLLGATCAGLLLYCTCSYSGLSSRSCTTLENYNFELYDGLKHKVKMNHQKCCSEA
;
A
#
# COMPACT_ATOMS: atom_id res chain seq x y z
N MET A 1 50.19 -99.64 39.29
CA MET A 1 50.03 -98.93 40.57
C MET A 1 49.51 -97.54 40.25
N ASP A 2 48.18 -97.45 40.21
CA ASP A 2 47.30 -96.50 40.91
C ASP A 2 47.71 -95.03 41.08
N GLY A 3 46.78 -94.13 40.69
CA GLY A 3 46.59 -92.83 41.36
C GLY A 3 46.23 -91.59 40.51
N ILE A 4 45.03 -91.55 39.90
CA ILE A 4 43.98 -90.48 39.81
C ILE A 4 44.37 -88.96 39.65
N PRO A 5 43.59 -88.14 38.90
CA PRO A 5 44.08 -87.08 38.00
C PRO A 5 43.74 -85.62 38.39
N SER A 6 44.34 -84.63 37.70
CA SER A 6 43.80 -83.25 37.61
C SER A 6 44.08 -82.57 36.26
N THR A 7 42.98 -82.29 35.56
CA THR A 7 42.66 -81.15 34.66
C THR A 7 43.68 -80.68 33.61
N LYS A 8 43.36 -80.96 32.34
CA LYS A 8 43.94 -80.34 31.13
C LYS A 8 43.38 -78.93 30.93
N GLU A 9 44.27 -77.95 30.80
CA GLU A 9 43.98 -76.66 30.19
C GLU A 9 43.71 -76.84 28.69
N MET A 10 42.57 -76.31 28.22
CA MET A 10 42.21 -76.23 26.81
C MET A 10 41.85 -74.77 26.52
N VAL A 11 42.64 -74.16 25.64
CA VAL A 11 42.56 -72.76 25.20
C VAL A 11 41.14 -72.44 24.69
N ARG A 12 40.41 -71.57 25.40
CA ARG A 12 39.14 -71.00 24.93
C ARG A 12 39.42 -69.93 23.88
N GLY A 13 38.90 -70.15 22.66
CA GLY A 13 38.87 -69.15 21.61
C GLY A 13 38.14 -67.87 22.05
N ARG A 14 38.74 -66.72 21.72
CA ARG A 14 38.16 -65.39 21.90
C ARG A 14 36.80 -65.31 21.17
N ARG A 15 35.74 -64.94 21.89
CA ARG A 15 34.55 -64.35 21.27
C ARG A 15 34.98 -63.00 20.66
N LYS A 16 34.67 -62.78 19.38
CA LYS A 16 34.69 -61.44 18.77
C LYS A 16 33.68 -60.60 19.56
N GLU A 17 34.15 -59.51 20.17
CA GLU A 17 33.29 -58.44 20.66
C GLU A 17 32.70 -57.73 19.43
N ASP A 18 31.37 -57.58 19.39
CA ASP A 18 30.72 -56.75 18.39
C ASP A 18 31.16 -55.29 18.58
N PRO A 19 31.39 -54.53 17.50
CA PRO A 19 31.84 -53.14 17.61
C PRO A 19 30.79 -52.30 18.37
N PRO A 20 31.22 -51.34 19.20
CA PRO A 20 30.30 -50.45 19.91
C PRO A 20 29.43 -49.68 18.91
N CYS A 21 28.12 -49.60 19.17
CA CYS A 21 27.20 -48.84 18.35
C CYS A 21 27.24 -47.34 18.70
N GLY A 22 27.03 -46.48 17.70
CA GLY A 22 27.16 -45.03 17.85
C GLY A 22 28.40 -44.44 17.19
N GLY A 23 28.56 -43.12 17.26
CA GLY A 23 29.74 -42.41 16.78
C GLY A 23 29.45 -41.08 16.09
N ARG A 24 30.51 -40.33 15.77
CA ARG A 24 30.41 -39.07 15.01
C ARG A 24 30.68 -39.33 13.54
N LEU A 25 29.73 -39.00 12.68
CA LEU A 25 29.73 -39.34 11.27
C LEU A 25 29.79 -38.07 10.43
N ASN A 26 30.78 -38.00 9.54
CA ASN A 26 30.92 -36.88 8.63
C ASN A 26 30.03 -37.13 7.40
N SER A 27 29.11 -36.21 7.11
CA SER A 27 28.15 -36.30 6.02
C SER A 27 28.73 -35.94 4.65
N LYS A 28 30.04 -35.67 4.54
CA LYS A 28 30.73 -35.38 3.26
C LYS A 28 30.40 -36.42 2.18
N ASP A 29 30.41 -37.68 2.57
CA ASP A 29 29.95 -38.79 1.76
C ASP A 29 28.64 -39.32 2.36
N ALA A 30 27.68 -39.66 1.49
CA ALA A 30 26.43 -40.24 1.94
C ALA A 30 26.69 -41.60 2.63
N GLY A 31 26.05 -41.84 3.76
CA GLY A 31 26.23 -43.04 4.55
C GLY A 31 24.94 -43.61 5.11
N TYR A 32 25.06 -44.73 5.82
CA TYR A 32 23.93 -45.41 6.44
C TYR A 32 24.15 -45.56 7.95
N ILE A 33 23.06 -45.43 8.71
CA ILE A 33 22.99 -45.79 10.13
C ILE A 33 21.90 -46.84 10.27
N THR A 34 22.20 -47.92 10.99
CA THR A 34 21.23 -48.96 11.28
C THR A 34 21.24 -49.29 12.76
N SER A 35 20.14 -49.87 13.26
CA SER A 35 20.20 -50.60 14.52
C SER A 35 21.22 -51.75 14.42
N PRO A 36 21.89 -52.12 15.52
CA PRO A 36 22.83 -53.24 15.50
C PRO A 36 22.14 -54.51 15.01
N GLY A 37 22.73 -55.19 14.02
CA GLY A 37 22.19 -56.45 13.48
C GLY A 37 21.16 -56.31 12.35
N TYR A 38 20.70 -55.10 12.00
CA TYR A 38 19.70 -54.89 10.93
C TYR A 38 20.09 -55.62 9.62
N PRO A 39 19.16 -56.34 8.96
CA PRO A 39 17.72 -56.44 9.22
C PRO A 39 17.32 -57.56 10.21
N GLN A 40 18.26 -58.15 10.95
CA GLN A 40 17.94 -59.04 12.07
C GLN A 40 17.48 -58.24 13.29
N ASP A 41 16.80 -58.93 14.21
CA ASP A 41 16.33 -58.34 15.45
C ASP A 41 17.47 -57.64 16.21
N TYR A 42 17.26 -56.38 16.57
CA TYR A 42 18.26 -55.62 17.33
C TYR A 42 18.45 -56.23 18.72
N PRO A 43 19.65 -56.18 19.34
CA PRO A 43 19.86 -56.72 20.68
C PRO A 43 19.06 -55.95 21.75
N SER A 44 18.70 -56.61 22.86
CA SER A 44 18.17 -55.92 24.05
C SER A 44 19.22 -55.06 24.75
N HIS A 45 18.76 -54.12 25.57
CA HIS A 45 19.57 -53.23 26.41
C HIS A 45 20.60 -52.39 25.65
N GLN A 46 20.22 -51.90 24.47
CA GLN A 46 21.08 -51.07 23.65
C GLN A 46 20.82 -49.58 23.94
N ASN A 47 21.91 -48.82 23.99
CA ASN A 47 21.86 -47.36 23.90
C ASN A 47 22.93 -46.92 22.90
N CYS A 48 22.50 -46.52 21.71
CA CYS A 48 23.38 -46.13 20.62
C CYS A 48 23.15 -44.66 20.29
N GLU A 49 24.22 -43.88 20.22
CA GLU A 49 24.17 -42.43 20.03
C GLU A 49 25.07 -42.02 18.86
N TRP A 50 24.51 -41.31 17.89
CA TRP A 50 25.21 -40.81 16.71
C TRP A 50 25.08 -39.30 16.61
N VAL A 51 26.17 -38.65 16.18
CA VAL A 51 26.16 -37.25 15.76
C VAL A 51 26.56 -37.21 14.30
N VAL A 52 25.62 -36.90 13.42
CA VAL A 52 25.91 -36.65 12.00
C VAL A 52 26.21 -35.18 11.83
N TYR A 53 27.33 -34.83 11.21
CA TYR A 53 27.74 -33.44 11.00
C TYR A 53 28.18 -33.19 9.56
N ALA A 54 27.85 -32.02 9.03
CA ALA A 54 28.33 -31.57 7.73
C ALA A 54 29.72 -30.91 7.86
N PRO A 55 30.56 -30.96 6.81
CA PRO A 55 31.86 -30.27 6.79
C PRO A 55 31.76 -28.76 6.97
N GLU A 56 30.74 -28.14 6.36
CA GLU A 56 30.55 -26.68 6.36
C GLU A 56 29.33 -26.29 7.23
N PRO A 57 29.38 -25.15 7.95
CA PRO A 57 28.32 -24.72 8.85
C PRO A 57 27.01 -24.29 8.14
N ASN A 58 27.06 -23.98 6.83
CA ASN A 58 25.90 -23.62 6.01
C ASN A 58 25.20 -24.82 5.38
N GLN A 59 25.79 -26.01 5.46
CA GLN A 59 25.21 -27.24 4.90
C GLN A 59 24.24 -27.86 5.89
N LYS A 60 23.09 -28.30 5.40
CA LYS A 60 22.10 -29.06 6.16
C LYS A 60 22.28 -30.56 5.91
N ILE A 61 21.69 -31.37 6.76
CA ILE A 61 21.71 -32.84 6.69
C ILE A 61 20.29 -33.31 6.47
N VAL A 62 20.11 -34.25 5.55
CA VAL A 62 18.85 -34.95 5.32
C VAL A 62 18.97 -36.41 5.75
N LEU A 63 17.94 -36.91 6.44
CA LEU A 63 17.79 -38.30 6.86
C LEU A 63 16.60 -38.93 6.15
N ASN A 64 16.84 -40.05 5.46
CA ASN A 64 15.79 -40.83 4.80
C ASN A 64 15.75 -42.24 5.40
N PHE A 65 14.61 -42.60 5.99
CA PHE A 65 14.43 -43.93 6.57
C PHE A 65 14.04 -44.97 5.53
N ASN A 66 14.55 -46.19 5.69
CA ASN A 66 14.10 -47.34 4.93
C ASN A 66 12.67 -47.70 5.38
N PRO A 67 11.71 -47.90 4.45
CA PRO A 67 10.34 -48.32 4.80
C PRO A 67 10.27 -49.62 5.61
N HIS A 68 11.28 -50.49 5.52
CA HIS A 68 11.39 -51.66 6.40
C HIS A 68 11.90 -51.23 7.78
N PHE A 69 10.94 -50.85 8.62
CA PHE A 69 11.14 -50.31 9.97
C PHE A 69 10.27 -51.09 10.96
N GLU A 70 10.87 -51.63 12.02
CA GLU A 70 10.16 -52.40 13.05
C GLU A 70 10.82 -52.24 14.42
N ILE A 71 10.20 -51.44 15.28
CA ILE A 71 10.59 -51.20 16.68
C ILE A 71 9.36 -51.45 17.56
N GLU A 72 9.54 -51.86 18.82
CA GLU A 72 8.43 -52.18 19.73
C GLU A 72 7.38 -51.03 19.84
N LYS A 73 6.09 -51.35 19.74
CA LYS A 73 4.98 -50.37 19.54
C LYS A 73 4.46 -49.62 20.77
N HIS A 74 4.82 -50.00 22.00
CA HIS A 74 4.12 -49.58 23.23
C HIS A 74 4.31 -48.09 23.57
N ASP A 75 3.70 -47.19 22.79
CA ASP A 75 3.77 -45.72 22.86
C ASP A 75 5.21 -45.18 22.95
N CYS A 76 6.16 -45.91 22.34
CA CYS A 76 7.59 -45.59 22.33
C CYS A 76 8.17 -45.40 23.74
N LYS A 77 7.63 -46.14 24.71
CA LYS A 77 8.02 -46.07 26.12
C LYS A 77 9.28 -46.89 26.42
N TYR A 78 9.44 -48.02 25.76
CA TYR A 78 10.54 -48.96 25.97
C TYR A 78 11.59 -48.78 24.87
N ASP A 79 11.25 -49.20 23.65
CA ASP A 79 12.15 -49.11 22.50
C ASP A 79 11.79 -47.95 21.58
N PHE A 80 12.78 -47.17 21.16
CA PHE A 80 12.56 -46.02 20.30
C PHE A 80 13.84 -45.53 19.62
N ILE A 81 13.65 -44.84 18.49
CA ILE A 81 14.65 -43.94 17.90
C ILE A 81 14.22 -42.48 18.12
N GLU A 82 15.18 -41.66 18.51
CA GLU A 82 15.01 -40.25 18.82
C GLU A 82 15.96 -39.43 17.94
N ILE A 83 15.44 -38.36 17.33
CA ILE A 83 16.19 -37.47 16.45
C ILE A 83 16.05 -36.04 16.97
N ARG A 84 17.18 -35.36 17.16
CA ARG A 84 17.27 -33.98 17.66
C ARG A 84 18.08 -33.08 16.74
N ASP A 85 17.70 -31.81 16.69
CA ASP A 85 18.28 -30.79 15.82
C ASP A 85 19.45 -30.07 16.47
N GLY A 86 20.64 -30.65 16.37
CA GLY A 86 21.85 -30.19 17.05
C GLY A 86 22.82 -31.34 17.31
N ASP A 87 23.70 -31.17 18.29
CA ASP A 87 24.81 -32.09 18.55
C ASP A 87 24.69 -32.87 19.87
N SER A 88 23.62 -32.67 20.64
CA SER A 88 23.47 -33.16 22.02
C SER A 88 22.02 -33.50 22.40
N GLU A 89 21.84 -34.19 23.52
CA GLU A 89 20.52 -34.55 24.07
C GLU A 89 19.66 -33.35 24.49
N SER A 90 20.28 -32.19 24.73
CA SER A 90 19.58 -30.94 25.05
C SER A 90 19.02 -30.20 23.84
N ALA A 91 19.36 -30.64 22.62
CA ALA A 91 18.89 -30.03 21.38
C ALA A 91 17.39 -30.28 21.14
N ASP A 92 16.77 -29.49 20.26
CA ASP A 92 15.33 -29.56 19.99
C ASP A 92 14.93 -30.93 19.43
N LEU A 93 13.84 -31.51 19.95
CA LEU A 93 13.37 -32.83 19.53
C LEU A 93 12.60 -32.74 18.21
N LEU A 94 13.18 -33.27 17.14
CA LEU A 94 12.53 -33.36 15.82
C LEU A 94 11.50 -34.49 15.78
N GLY A 95 11.80 -35.60 16.46
CA GLY A 95 10.86 -36.71 16.53
C GLY A 95 11.35 -37.87 17.39
N LYS A 96 10.38 -38.59 17.97
CA LYS A 96 10.58 -39.85 18.70
C LYS A 96 9.67 -40.90 18.07
N HIS A 97 10.25 -41.99 17.60
CA HIS A 97 9.56 -42.95 16.74
C HIS A 97 9.78 -44.39 17.19
N CYS A 98 8.73 -45.20 17.02
CA CYS A 98 8.71 -46.64 17.24
C CYS A 98 7.56 -47.25 16.42
N GLY A 99 7.40 -48.57 16.47
CA GLY A 99 6.39 -49.29 15.70
C GLY A 99 6.85 -49.68 14.30
N ASN A 100 5.91 -49.77 13.36
CA ASN A 100 6.15 -50.35 12.03
C ASN A 100 6.06 -49.32 10.90
N ILE A 101 6.02 -48.03 11.25
CA ILE A 101 5.93 -46.92 10.28
C ILE A 101 7.23 -46.15 10.38
N ALA A 102 8.00 -46.16 9.29
CA ALA A 102 9.22 -45.39 9.20
C ALA A 102 8.92 -43.88 9.35
N PRO A 103 9.78 -43.11 10.04
CA PRO A 103 9.66 -41.66 10.10
C PRO A 103 9.67 -41.01 8.70
N PRO A 104 9.02 -39.84 8.53
CA PRO A 104 9.17 -39.05 7.31
C PRO A 104 10.61 -38.57 7.15
N THR A 105 10.96 -38.05 5.97
CA THR A 105 12.26 -37.41 5.73
C THR A 105 12.48 -36.27 6.73
N ILE A 106 13.63 -36.27 7.41
CA ILE A 106 14.00 -35.25 8.40
C ILE A 106 15.15 -34.42 7.84
N ILE A 107 15.02 -33.09 7.87
CA ILE A 107 16.06 -32.14 7.45
C ILE A 107 16.47 -31.33 8.68
N SER A 108 17.76 -31.19 8.92
CA SER A 108 18.29 -30.35 10.01
C SER A 108 18.09 -28.86 9.76
N SER A 109 17.95 -28.07 10.82
CA SER A 109 18.00 -26.60 10.70
C SER A 109 19.44 -26.10 10.57
N GLY A 110 20.40 -26.78 11.21
CA GLY A 110 21.83 -26.49 11.17
C GLY A 110 22.68 -27.57 10.51
N SER A 111 23.98 -27.60 10.81
CA SER A 111 24.94 -28.55 10.22
C SER A 111 25.13 -29.85 11.02
N MET A 112 24.30 -30.10 12.03
CA MET A 112 24.43 -31.27 12.91
C MET A 112 23.07 -31.87 13.28
N LEU A 113 23.01 -33.21 13.38
CA LEU A 113 21.88 -33.95 13.93
C LEU A 113 22.37 -34.96 14.97
N TYR A 114 21.62 -35.05 16.06
CA TYR A 114 21.82 -36.03 17.12
C TYR A 114 20.76 -37.13 17.01
N ILE A 115 21.19 -38.38 16.95
CA ILE A 115 20.32 -39.55 16.79
C ILE A 115 20.60 -40.51 17.93
N LYS A 116 19.56 -40.95 18.64
CA LYS A 116 19.66 -41.90 19.75
C LYS A 116 18.71 -43.07 19.55
N PHE A 117 19.22 -44.29 19.68
CA PHE A 117 18.41 -45.51 19.70
C PHE A 117 18.51 -46.17 21.07
N THR A 118 17.35 -46.47 21.67
CA THR A 118 17.23 -47.12 22.98
C THR A 118 16.42 -48.40 22.86
N SER A 119 16.88 -49.49 23.49
CA SER A 119 16.14 -50.75 23.65
C SER A 119 16.16 -51.25 25.09
N ASP A 120 15.06 -51.86 25.53
CA ASP A 120 14.86 -52.43 26.87
C ASP A 120 15.25 -53.93 26.94
N TYR A 121 14.75 -54.67 27.94
CA TYR A 121 15.10 -56.07 28.17
C TYR A 121 14.28 -57.10 27.36
N ALA A 122 13.21 -56.72 26.66
CA ALA A 122 12.26 -57.65 26.06
C ALA A 122 11.59 -57.15 24.77
N ARG A 123 11.34 -58.07 23.83
CA ARG A 123 10.65 -57.84 22.54
C ARG A 123 11.43 -56.92 21.60
N GLN A 124 12.18 -57.56 20.73
CA GLN A 124 12.93 -56.95 19.65
C GLN A 124 12.12 -56.98 18.35
N GLY A 125 12.57 -56.23 17.35
CA GLY A 125 12.10 -56.30 15.97
C GLY A 125 13.24 -56.04 15.00
N ALA A 126 12.97 -56.11 13.70
CA ALA A 126 14.00 -55.96 12.67
C ALA A 126 14.81 -54.65 12.77
N GLY A 127 14.27 -53.62 13.43
CA GLY A 127 14.94 -52.37 13.75
C GLY A 127 14.77 -51.31 12.67
N PHE A 128 15.82 -50.50 12.44
CA PHE A 128 15.77 -49.42 11.48
C PHE A 128 17.05 -49.34 10.63
N SER A 129 16.90 -48.78 9.44
CA SER A 129 17.99 -48.31 8.60
C SER A 129 17.63 -46.93 8.07
N LEU A 130 18.58 -46.00 8.13
CA LEU A 130 18.44 -44.67 7.54
C LEU A 130 19.68 -44.33 6.72
N ARG A 131 19.48 -43.54 5.66
CA ARG A 131 20.54 -42.93 4.87
C ARG A 131 20.69 -41.48 5.28
N TYR A 132 21.91 -41.05 5.57
CA TYR A 132 22.24 -39.65 5.80
C TYR A 132 23.08 -39.12 4.66
N GLU A 133 22.81 -37.89 4.24
CA GLU A 133 23.65 -37.16 3.30
C GLU A 133 23.53 -35.65 3.53
N ILE A 134 24.49 -34.88 3.00
CA ILE A 134 24.33 -33.43 2.93
C ILE A 134 23.11 -33.13 2.06
N PHE A 135 22.19 -32.35 2.60
CA PHE A 135 21.09 -31.79 1.84
C PHE A 135 21.68 -30.77 0.85
N LYS A 136 21.91 -31.22 -0.37
CA LYS A 136 22.38 -30.37 -1.48
C LYS A 136 21.22 -29.51 -1.95
N THR A 137 21.08 -28.32 -1.38
CA THR A 137 20.47 -27.20 -2.09
C THR A 137 21.39 -26.88 -3.28
N GLY A 138 20.87 -26.43 -4.43
CA GLY A 138 21.68 -25.92 -5.55
C GLY A 138 22.47 -24.64 -5.21
N SER A 139 22.72 -24.40 -3.93
CA SER A 139 23.18 -23.20 -3.26
C SER A 139 24.72 -23.21 -3.12
N GLU A 140 25.42 -23.02 -4.22
CA GLU A 140 26.62 -22.18 -4.10
C GLU A 140 26.10 -20.75 -3.87
N ASP A 141 26.36 -20.18 -2.67
CA ASP A 141 25.89 -18.88 -2.15
C ASP A 141 25.35 -17.90 -3.22
N CYS A 142 24.11 -18.10 -3.64
CA CYS A 142 23.47 -17.24 -4.65
C CYS A 142 22.93 -15.95 -4.03
N SER A 143 22.92 -15.86 -2.70
CA SER A 143 22.49 -14.68 -1.96
C SER A 143 23.49 -13.54 -2.11
N LYS A 144 23.01 -12.33 -2.43
CA LYS A 144 23.84 -11.16 -2.71
C LYS A 144 23.27 -9.90 -2.07
N ASN A 145 24.16 -9.08 -1.52
CA ASN A 145 23.84 -7.75 -1.00
C ASN A 145 24.26 -6.67 -2.00
N PHE A 146 23.40 -5.67 -2.19
CA PHE A 146 23.56 -4.61 -3.16
C PHE A 146 23.58 -3.25 -2.48
N THR A 147 24.69 -2.53 -2.62
CA THR A 147 24.89 -1.17 -2.06
C THR A 147 25.25 -0.14 -3.14
N SER A 148 25.57 -0.59 -4.37
CA SER A 148 25.89 0.29 -5.49
C SER A 148 24.69 1.16 -5.88
N PRO A 149 24.88 2.39 -6.40
CA PRO A 149 23.79 3.29 -6.79
C PRO A 149 22.84 2.75 -7.86
N ASN A 150 23.31 1.83 -8.68
CA ASN A 150 22.50 1.06 -9.60
C ASN A 150 23.08 -0.35 -9.73
N GLY A 151 22.27 -1.28 -10.24
CA GLY A 151 22.72 -2.64 -10.49
C GLY A 151 21.63 -3.51 -11.09
N THR A 152 22.02 -4.73 -11.46
CA THR A 152 21.12 -5.75 -12.02
C THR A 152 21.07 -6.93 -11.06
N ILE A 153 19.87 -7.46 -10.84
CA ILE A 153 19.58 -8.64 -10.03
C ILE A 153 18.96 -9.66 -10.97
N GLU A 154 19.53 -10.85 -11.03
CA GLU A 154 19.11 -11.90 -11.95
C GLU A 154 19.12 -13.26 -11.27
N SER A 155 18.27 -14.17 -11.75
CA SER A 155 18.30 -15.57 -11.34
C SER A 155 19.65 -16.20 -11.73
N PRO A 156 20.20 -17.13 -10.93
CA PRO A 156 21.47 -17.77 -11.25
C PRO A 156 21.44 -18.45 -12.64
N GLY A 157 22.40 -18.11 -13.49
CA GLY A 157 22.52 -18.68 -14.84
C GLY A 157 21.75 -17.92 -15.94
N PHE A 158 21.03 -16.84 -15.62
CA PHE A 158 20.26 -16.07 -16.61
C PHE A 158 21.13 -15.64 -17.82
N PRO A 159 20.65 -15.76 -19.08
CA PRO A 159 19.29 -16.11 -19.52
C PRO A 159 19.01 -17.62 -19.65
N GLU A 160 19.92 -18.49 -19.24
CA GLU A 160 19.65 -19.93 -19.20
C GLU A 160 18.71 -20.27 -18.04
N LYS A 161 18.15 -21.48 -18.07
CA LYS A 161 17.22 -21.94 -17.05
C LYS A 161 17.86 -21.95 -15.66
N TYR A 162 17.11 -21.51 -14.66
CA TYR A 162 17.60 -21.49 -13.29
C TYR A 162 17.80 -22.91 -12.71
N PRO A 163 18.77 -23.09 -11.81
CA PRO A 163 18.94 -24.35 -11.06
C PRO A 163 17.74 -24.71 -10.17
N HIS A 164 17.58 -26.01 -9.91
CA HIS A 164 16.62 -26.57 -8.95
C HIS A 164 17.11 -26.43 -7.49
N ASN A 165 16.18 -26.45 -6.54
CA ASN A 165 16.43 -26.39 -5.09
C ASN A 165 17.26 -25.17 -4.67
N LEU A 166 16.94 -24.00 -5.25
CA LEU A 166 17.54 -22.72 -4.87
C LEU A 166 16.75 -22.07 -3.74
N ASP A 167 17.51 -21.45 -2.83
CA ASP A 167 17.01 -20.54 -1.81
C ASP A 167 17.93 -19.32 -1.79
N CYS A 168 17.69 -18.37 -2.69
CA CYS A 168 18.54 -17.19 -2.87
C CYS A 168 17.91 -15.95 -2.27
N THR A 169 18.70 -15.17 -1.52
CA THR A 169 18.27 -13.89 -0.96
C THR A 169 19.05 -12.73 -1.60
N PHE A 170 18.34 -11.80 -2.22
CA PHE A 170 18.91 -10.58 -2.79
C PHE A 170 18.46 -9.37 -1.97
N THR A 171 19.39 -8.69 -1.30
CA THR A 171 19.06 -7.55 -0.43
C THR A 171 19.67 -6.27 -0.93
N ILE A 172 18.84 -5.27 -1.24
CA ILE A 172 19.26 -3.93 -1.62
C ILE A 172 19.26 -3.07 -0.36
N LEU A 173 20.41 -2.46 -0.05
CA LEU A 173 20.63 -1.58 1.09
C LEU A 173 20.86 -0.16 0.61
N ALA A 174 20.04 0.77 1.09
CA ALA A 174 20.11 2.18 0.74
C ALA A 174 20.49 3.02 1.96
N LYS A 175 21.30 4.05 1.72
CA LYS A 175 21.60 5.07 2.75
C LYS A 175 20.33 5.89 3.07
N PRO A 176 20.28 6.57 4.22
CA PRO A 176 19.20 7.50 4.51
C PRO A 176 18.98 8.52 3.38
N ARG A 177 17.72 8.91 3.14
CA ARG A 177 17.31 9.83 2.05
C ARG A 177 17.57 9.30 0.63
N MET A 178 17.63 7.98 0.46
CA MET A 178 17.62 7.34 -0.85
C MET A 178 16.34 6.53 -1.03
N GLU A 179 15.72 6.62 -2.20
CA GLU A 179 14.62 5.76 -2.62
C GLU A 179 15.17 4.60 -3.47
N ILE A 180 14.79 3.38 -3.14
CA ILE A 180 15.09 2.18 -3.92
C ILE A 180 14.01 2.02 -4.99
N ILE A 181 14.40 2.12 -6.26
CA ILE A 181 13.53 1.85 -7.40
C ILE A 181 13.91 0.49 -7.98
N LEU A 182 13.00 -0.48 -7.99
CA LEU A 182 13.19 -1.81 -8.57
C LEU A 182 12.24 -2.01 -9.76
N GLN A 183 12.77 -2.46 -10.90
CA GLN A 183 11.99 -2.74 -12.11
C GLN A 183 12.43 -4.06 -12.75
N PHE A 184 11.47 -4.92 -13.08
CA PHE A 184 11.72 -6.17 -13.79
C PHE A 184 11.77 -5.94 -15.30
N LEU A 185 12.74 -6.58 -15.96
CA LEU A 185 12.89 -6.59 -17.41
C LEU A 185 12.24 -7.84 -18.00
N THR A 186 12.51 -8.99 -17.38
CA THR A 186 11.96 -10.30 -17.74
C THR A 186 11.59 -11.07 -16.48
N PHE A 187 10.57 -11.91 -16.58
CA PHE A 187 10.09 -12.75 -15.48
C PHE A 187 9.34 -13.96 -16.05
N ASP A 188 9.88 -15.15 -15.86
CA ASP A 188 9.26 -16.42 -16.23
C ASP A 188 9.68 -17.49 -15.21
N LEU A 189 8.77 -17.82 -14.29
CA LEU A 189 8.93 -18.88 -13.29
C LEU A 189 7.86 -19.96 -13.50
N GLU A 190 8.09 -21.15 -12.95
CA GLU A 190 7.06 -22.18 -12.89
C GLU A 190 5.78 -21.65 -12.24
N HIS A 191 4.63 -22.06 -12.78
CA HIS A 191 3.30 -21.80 -12.20
C HIS A 191 2.55 -23.12 -12.08
N ASP A 192 1.56 -23.18 -11.19
CA ASP A 192 0.67 -24.34 -11.06
C ASP A 192 -0.20 -24.48 -12.33
N PRO A 193 0.01 -25.51 -13.17
CA PRO A 193 -0.69 -25.66 -14.46
C PRO A 193 -2.17 -26.02 -14.29
N LEU A 194 -2.60 -26.38 -13.07
CA LEU A 194 -3.98 -26.80 -12.78
C LEU A 194 -4.87 -25.66 -12.28
N GLN A 195 -4.32 -24.46 -12.04
CA GLN A 195 -5.09 -23.30 -11.59
C GLN A 195 -5.24 -22.25 -12.69
N VAL A 196 -6.50 -21.99 -13.08
CA VAL A 196 -6.90 -20.84 -13.93
C VAL A 196 -7.29 -19.69 -13.00
N GLY A 197 -6.30 -18.93 -12.52
CA GLY A 197 -6.48 -17.79 -11.58
C GLY A 197 -5.15 -17.21 -11.09
N GLU A 198 -5.17 -16.18 -10.22
CA GLU A 198 -3.98 -15.74 -9.45
C GLU A 198 -3.54 -16.90 -8.56
N GLY A 199 -2.72 -17.79 -9.13
CA GLY A 199 -2.39 -19.09 -8.57
C GLY A 199 -1.51 -18.98 -7.34
N ASP A 200 -1.76 -19.84 -6.38
CA ASP A 200 -0.83 -20.05 -5.27
C ASP A 200 0.52 -20.51 -5.85
N CYS A 201 1.54 -19.66 -5.73
CA CYS A 201 2.90 -19.98 -6.15
C CYS A 201 3.48 -21.05 -5.21
N LYS A 202 3.18 -22.32 -5.51
CA LYS A 202 3.53 -23.49 -4.68
C LYS A 202 4.90 -24.08 -4.98
N TYR A 203 5.33 -24.02 -6.23
CA TYR A 203 6.56 -24.67 -6.71
C TYR A 203 7.71 -23.67 -6.69
N ASP A 204 7.81 -22.83 -7.72
CA ASP A 204 8.80 -21.76 -7.81
C ASP A 204 8.18 -20.41 -7.52
N TRP A 205 8.90 -19.55 -6.82
CA TRP A 205 8.43 -18.20 -6.54
C TRP A 205 9.53 -17.20 -6.23
N LEU A 206 9.16 -15.94 -6.39
CA LEU A 206 9.93 -14.79 -5.94
C LEU A 206 9.07 -13.98 -4.96
N ASP A 207 9.44 -13.98 -3.69
CA ASP A 207 8.84 -13.08 -2.71
C ASP A 207 9.63 -11.78 -2.65
N ILE A 208 8.92 -10.65 -2.52
CA ILE A 208 9.53 -9.32 -2.31
C ILE A 208 9.11 -8.80 -0.94
N TRP A 209 10.09 -8.38 -0.13
CA TRP A 209 9.95 -7.99 1.26
C TRP A 209 10.31 -6.52 1.47
N ASP A 210 9.47 -5.80 2.22
CA ASP A 210 9.75 -4.43 2.69
C ASP A 210 10.63 -4.46 3.96
N GLY A 211 11.83 -5.04 3.83
CA GLY A 211 12.70 -5.34 4.96
C GLY A 211 13.56 -6.57 4.77
N ILE A 212 14.03 -7.12 5.88
CA ILE A 212 14.68 -8.43 5.97
C ILE A 212 13.63 -9.52 5.71
N PRO A 213 13.92 -10.56 4.90
CA PRO A 213 12.99 -11.64 4.62
C PRO A 213 12.43 -12.28 5.89
N HIS A 214 11.14 -12.63 5.87
CA HIS A 214 10.39 -13.19 7.01
C HIS A 214 10.30 -12.32 8.28
N VAL A 215 10.91 -11.12 8.28
CA VAL A 215 10.82 -10.15 9.39
C VAL A 215 10.06 -8.91 8.97
N GLY A 216 10.38 -8.35 7.80
CA GLY A 216 9.63 -7.25 7.18
C GLY A 216 8.31 -7.71 6.57
N PRO A 217 7.38 -6.79 6.27
CA PRO A 217 6.14 -7.15 5.58
C PRO A 217 6.38 -7.71 4.18
N LEU A 218 5.61 -8.73 3.80
CA LEU A 218 5.58 -9.24 2.42
C LEU A 218 4.87 -8.22 1.52
N ILE A 219 5.53 -7.79 0.45
CA ILE A 219 4.93 -6.92 -0.57
C ILE A 219 4.07 -7.76 -1.51
N GLY A 220 4.63 -8.86 -2.01
CA GLY A 220 3.94 -9.81 -2.88
C GLY A 220 4.78 -11.06 -3.13
N LYS A 221 4.09 -12.14 -3.48
CA LYS A 221 4.62 -13.42 -3.94
C LYS A 221 4.33 -13.57 -5.43
N TYR A 222 5.35 -13.82 -6.23
CA TYR A 222 5.25 -13.79 -7.70
C TYR A 222 5.75 -15.11 -8.31
N CYS A 223 5.04 -15.60 -9.33
CA CYS A 223 5.40 -16.76 -10.15
C CYS A 223 4.71 -16.67 -11.52
N GLY A 224 4.97 -17.62 -12.42
CA GLY A 224 4.47 -17.59 -13.80
C GLY A 224 5.14 -16.52 -14.66
N THR A 225 4.42 -16.02 -15.66
CA THR A 225 4.95 -15.13 -16.72
C THR A 225 4.60 -13.65 -16.53
N LYS A 226 3.77 -13.33 -15.52
CA LYS A 226 3.34 -11.95 -15.27
C LYS A 226 4.45 -11.20 -14.54
N THR A 227 5.09 -10.26 -15.24
CA THR A 227 6.16 -9.44 -14.69
C THR A 227 5.68 -8.58 -13.51
N PRO A 228 6.36 -8.60 -12.35
CA PRO A 228 6.01 -7.73 -11.23
C PRO A 228 6.13 -6.25 -11.60
N SER A 229 5.20 -5.42 -11.12
CA SER A 229 5.23 -3.98 -11.37
C SER A 229 6.40 -3.27 -10.68
N LYS A 230 6.75 -2.09 -11.19
CA LYS A 230 7.81 -1.24 -10.66
C LYS A 230 7.55 -0.88 -9.19
N LEU A 231 8.54 -1.10 -8.34
CA LEU A 231 8.48 -0.79 -6.91
C LEU A 231 9.35 0.41 -6.57
N ARG A 232 8.90 1.19 -5.58
CA ARG A 232 9.57 2.37 -5.05
C ARG A 232 9.53 2.34 -3.52
N SER A 233 10.60 1.85 -2.90
CA SER A 233 10.72 1.76 -1.44
C SER A 233 11.54 2.90 -0.86
N SER A 234 11.07 3.47 0.26
CA SER A 234 11.81 4.47 1.04
C SER A 234 12.21 3.95 2.43
N THR A 235 12.08 2.64 2.65
CA THR A 235 12.34 1.94 3.92
C THR A 235 13.84 1.82 4.22
N GLY A 236 14.69 1.99 3.21
CA GLY A 236 16.15 1.85 3.31
C GLY A 236 16.67 0.43 3.03
N ILE A 237 15.76 -0.55 2.96
CA ILE A 237 16.06 -1.94 2.62
C ILE A 237 14.90 -2.52 1.80
N LEU A 238 15.23 -3.30 0.77
CA LEU A 238 14.28 -4.08 -0.02
C LEU A 238 14.92 -5.43 -0.33
N SER A 239 14.25 -6.52 0.01
CA SER A 239 14.81 -7.87 -0.19
C SER A 239 13.93 -8.71 -1.10
N LEU A 240 14.54 -9.63 -1.84
CA LEU A 240 13.88 -10.63 -2.65
C LEU A 240 14.33 -12.02 -2.20
N THR A 241 13.41 -12.97 -2.06
CA THR A 241 13.73 -14.37 -1.83
C THR A 241 13.23 -15.20 -3.01
N PHE A 242 14.17 -15.81 -3.71
CA PHE A 242 13.91 -16.68 -4.86
C PHE A 242 14.01 -18.13 -4.43
N HIS A 243 12.91 -18.85 -4.55
CA HIS A 243 12.81 -20.27 -4.22
C HIS A 243 12.53 -21.09 -5.48
N THR A 244 13.21 -22.22 -5.61
CA THR A 244 12.93 -23.20 -6.67
C THR A 244 12.84 -24.61 -6.12
N ASP A 245 11.96 -25.42 -6.70
CA ASP A 245 11.76 -26.80 -6.27
C ASP A 245 12.70 -27.80 -6.99
N MET A 246 12.44 -29.10 -6.87
CA MET A 246 13.28 -30.16 -7.43
C MET A 246 13.13 -30.33 -8.95
N ALA A 247 12.17 -29.67 -9.62
CA ALA A 247 11.83 -29.93 -11.01
C ALA A 247 11.46 -28.64 -11.78
N VAL A 248 11.14 -28.79 -13.07
CA VAL A 248 10.58 -27.76 -13.98
C VAL A 248 11.19 -26.34 -13.87
N ALA A 249 12.37 -26.15 -14.47
CA ALA A 249 12.96 -24.82 -14.58
C ALA A 249 12.50 -24.07 -15.84
N LYS A 250 12.27 -22.76 -15.67
CA LYS A 250 11.98 -21.75 -16.68
C LYS A 250 13.17 -20.79 -16.87
N ASP A 251 12.98 -19.72 -17.66
CA ASP A 251 14.05 -18.79 -18.01
C ASP A 251 14.47 -17.88 -16.84
N GLY A 252 13.66 -17.79 -15.78
CA GLY A 252 13.99 -17.04 -14.58
C GLY A 252 13.63 -15.56 -14.68
N PHE A 253 14.40 -14.70 -14.01
CA PHE A 253 14.11 -13.26 -13.98
C PHE A 253 15.37 -12.41 -14.12
N SER A 254 15.18 -11.21 -14.67
CA SER A 254 16.18 -10.15 -14.67
C SER A 254 15.52 -8.83 -14.27
N ALA A 255 16.10 -8.15 -13.30
CA ALA A 255 15.60 -6.89 -12.75
C ALA A 255 16.73 -5.88 -12.60
N ARG A 256 16.41 -4.58 -12.71
CA ARG A 256 17.33 -3.49 -12.43
C ARG A 256 16.86 -2.69 -11.25
N TYR A 257 17.81 -2.24 -10.43
CA TYR A 257 17.54 -1.33 -9.33
C TYR A 257 18.35 -0.03 -9.45
N TYR A 258 17.79 1.03 -8.89
CA TYR A 258 18.40 2.36 -8.82
C TYR A 258 18.18 2.94 -7.42
N LEU A 259 19.21 3.58 -6.88
CA LEU A 259 19.16 4.35 -5.64
C LEU A 259 19.11 5.83 -6.03
N VAL A 260 17.98 6.48 -5.78
CA VAL A 260 17.74 7.87 -6.17
C VAL A 260 17.70 8.74 -4.92
N HIS A 261 18.49 9.80 -4.89
CA HIS A 261 18.46 10.74 -3.78
C HIS A 261 17.10 11.44 -3.69
N GLN A 262 16.63 11.66 -2.46
CA GLN A 262 15.40 12.39 -2.17
C GLN A 262 15.74 13.61 -1.31
N GLU A 263 15.57 14.79 -1.86
CA GLU A 263 15.63 16.04 -1.11
C GLU A 263 14.21 16.41 -0.65
N PRO A 264 13.91 16.36 0.65
CA PRO A 264 12.61 16.80 1.14
C PRO A 264 12.52 18.33 0.95
N PRO A 265 11.47 18.86 0.29
CA PRO A 265 11.32 20.30 0.11
C PRO A 265 11.14 21.00 1.46
N GLU A 266 11.67 22.23 1.59
CA GLU A 266 11.62 23.00 2.85
C GLU A 266 10.17 23.29 3.30
N ASN A 267 9.23 23.45 2.36
CA ASN A 267 7.79 23.63 2.59
C ASN A 267 6.97 22.39 2.18
N PHE A 268 7.29 21.23 2.75
CA PHE A 268 6.60 19.98 2.45
C PHE A 268 5.12 19.97 2.93
N GLN A 269 4.17 19.81 2.00
CA GLN A 269 2.76 19.49 2.29
C GLN A 269 2.42 18.05 1.88
N CYS A 270 1.70 17.33 2.74
CA CYS A 270 1.31 15.93 2.52
C CYS A 270 0.00 15.83 1.71
N ASN A 271 0.01 16.32 0.46
CA ASN A 271 -1.17 16.37 -0.42
C ASN A 271 -0.85 15.97 -1.87
N VAL A 272 0.21 15.18 -2.06
CA VAL A 272 0.67 14.73 -3.39
C VAL A 272 -0.23 13.60 -3.90
N PRO A 273 -0.62 13.55 -5.19
CA PRO A 273 -1.33 12.41 -5.76
C PRO A 273 -0.46 11.15 -5.70
N LEU A 274 -1.03 10.06 -5.19
CA LEU A 274 -0.30 8.81 -4.94
C LEU A 274 -0.12 7.97 -6.22
N GLY A 275 -0.98 8.18 -7.22
CA GLY A 275 -0.67 7.82 -8.61
C GLY A 275 -1.68 6.97 -9.33
N MET A 276 -2.98 7.15 -9.07
CA MET A 276 -4.02 6.55 -9.90
C MET A 276 -3.97 7.14 -11.32
N GLU A 277 -3.95 8.47 -11.45
CA GLU A 277 -3.91 9.15 -12.76
C GLU A 277 -2.53 9.00 -13.43
N SER A 278 -1.44 9.19 -12.68
CA SER A 278 -0.07 9.15 -13.24
C SER A 278 0.43 7.74 -13.61
N GLY A 279 -0.30 6.68 -13.24
CA GLY A 279 0.16 5.30 -13.44
C GLY A 279 1.25 4.84 -12.46
N ARG A 280 1.66 5.66 -11.48
CA ARG A 280 2.61 5.23 -10.43
C ARG A 280 2.02 4.10 -9.57
N ILE A 281 0.69 4.07 -9.39
CA ILE A 281 -0.03 2.90 -8.91
C ILE A 281 -0.31 2.00 -10.13
N ALA A 282 0.33 0.84 -10.18
CA ALA A 282 0.23 -0.09 -11.29
C ALA A 282 -1.11 -0.86 -11.33
N ASN A 283 -1.42 -1.50 -12.45
CA ASN A 283 -2.69 -2.23 -12.62
C ASN A 283 -2.85 -3.40 -11.63
N GLU A 284 -1.75 -4.03 -11.21
CA GLU A 284 -1.76 -5.12 -10.22
C GLU A 284 -2.01 -4.64 -8.79
N GLN A 285 -1.98 -3.33 -8.56
CA GLN A 285 -2.29 -2.73 -7.28
C GLN A 285 -3.78 -2.40 -7.15
N ILE A 286 -4.54 -2.45 -8.25
CA ILE A 286 -5.95 -2.07 -8.29
C ILE A 286 -6.79 -3.34 -8.48
N SER A 287 -7.65 -3.62 -7.51
CA SER A 287 -8.56 -4.76 -7.52
C SER A 287 -9.94 -4.33 -7.03
N ALA A 288 -10.93 -5.22 -7.11
CA ALA A 288 -12.28 -4.93 -6.64
C ALA A 288 -12.96 -6.20 -6.12
N SER A 289 -14.09 -6.02 -5.43
CA SER A 289 -14.96 -7.13 -5.03
C SER A 289 -15.47 -7.95 -6.22
N SER A 290 -15.85 -7.25 -7.29
CA SER A 290 -16.31 -7.82 -8.55
C SER A 290 -16.16 -6.78 -9.67
N THR A 291 -16.39 -7.19 -10.91
CA THR A 291 -16.44 -6.30 -12.09
C THR A 291 -17.58 -6.71 -12.99
N PHE A 292 -18.13 -5.75 -13.75
CA PHE A 292 -19.22 -5.99 -14.68
C PHE A 292 -18.86 -7.05 -15.72
N SER A 293 -19.82 -7.90 -16.05
CA SER A 293 -19.59 -9.18 -16.77
C SER A 293 -19.11 -9.03 -18.21
N ASP A 294 -19.29 -7.87 -18.84
CA ASP A 294 -18.81 -7.60 -20.21
C ASP A 294 -17.31 -7.29 -20.30
N GLY A 295 -16.63 -7.11 -19.16
CA GLY A 295 -15.20 -6.81 -19.08
C GLY A 295 -14.81 -5.39 -19.49
N ARG A 296 -15.75 -4.46 -19.63
CA ARG A 296 -15.49 -3.05 -20.04
C ARG A 296 -15.55 -2.03 -18.91
N TRP A 297 -15.71 -2.52 -17.67
CA TRP A 297 -15.80 -1.72 -16.45
C TRP A 297 -14.89 -2.28 -15.34
N THR A 298 -13.67 -2.59 -15.75
CA THR A 298 -12.63 -3.22 -14.94
C THR A 298 -12.10 -2.30 -13.84
N PRO A 299 -11.50 -2.86 -12.77
CA PRO A 299 -10.85 -2.05 -11.75
C PRO A 299 -9.79 -1.10 -12.29
N GLN A 300 -9.08 -1.48 -13.36
CA GLN A 300 -8.00 -0.69 -13.97
C GLN A 300 -8.51 0.59 -14.64
N GLN A 301 -9.78 0.63 -15.07
CA GLN A 301 -10.44 1.81 -15.62
C GLN A 301 -10.86 2.82 -14.53
N SER A 302 -10.65 2.51 -13.23
CA SER A 302 -10.97 3.42 -12.13
C SER A 302 -10.00 4.59 -11.93
N ARG A 303 -9.09 4.85 -12.87
CA ARG A 303 -8.14 5.96 -12.76
C ARG A 303 -8.87 7.28 -12.99
N LEU A 304 -8.58 8.30 -12.16
CA LEU A 304 -9.12 9.65 -12.34
C LEU A 304 -8.81 10.15 -13.76
N HIS A 305 -9.76 10.88 -14.36
CA HIS A 305 -9.68 11.37 -15.73
C HIS A 305 -9.52 10.30 -16.83
N GLY A 306 -9.70 9.01 -16.51
CA GLY A 306 -9.75 7.95 -17.52
C GLY A 306 -10.81 8.23 -18.60
N ASP A 307 -10.44 8.01 -19.85
CA ASP A 307 -11.24 8.27 -21.05
C ASP A 307 -12.16 7.10 -21.43
N ASP A 308 -11.93 5.93 -20.84
CA ASP A 308 -12.63 4.69 -21.13
C ASP A 308 -13.46 4.19 -19.95
N ASN A 309 -14.74 4.58 -19.92
CA ASN A 309 -15.71 4.20 -18.88
C ASN A 309 -15.17 4.48 -17.44
N GLY A 310 -15.24 3.49 -16.56
CA GLY A 310 -14.80 3.52 -15.17
C GLY A 310 -14.94 2.12 -14.55
N TRP A 311 -14.70 1.97 -13.24
CA TRP A 311 -15.01 0.70 -12.58
C TRP A 311 -16.48 0.60 -12.20
N THR A 312 -17.09 -0.55 -12.52
CA THR A 312 -18.45 -0.94 -12.10
C THR A 312 -18.42 -2.40 -11.62
N PRO A 313 -19.00 -2.71 -10.45
CA PRO A 313 -19.09 -4.08 -9.95
C PRO A 313 -20.07 -4.93 -10.78
N ASN A 314 -20.10 -6.24 -10.53
CA ASN A 314 -21.04 -7.14 -11.19
C ASN A 314 -22.50 -6.88 -10.77
N LEU A 315 -22.71 -6.42 -9.53
CA LEU A 315 -24.02 -6.05 -8.99
C LEU A 315 -23.92 -4.75 -8.19
N ASP A 316 -24.86 -3.84 -8.40
CA ASP A 316 -24.93 -2.59 -7.65
C ASP A 316 -25.40 -2.83 -6.21
N SER A 317 -24.45 -2.92 -5.28
CA SER A 317 -24.72 -3.12 -3.85
C SER A 317 -23.76 -2.33 -2.97
N ASN A 318 -24.22 -1.95 -1.77
CA ASN A 318 -23.37 -1.27 -0.78
C ASN A 318 -22.33 -2.20 -0.11
N LYS A 319 -22.29 -3.47 -0.53
CA LYS A 319 -21.30 -4.46 -0.12
C LYS A 319 -20.07 -4.46 -1.04
N GLU A 320 -20.18 -3.91 -2.25
CA GLU A 320 -19.09 -3.86 -3.21
C GLU A 320 -17.99 -2.88 -2.77
N TYR A 321 -16.79 -3.07 -3.32
CA TYR A 321 -15.66 -2.18 -3.08
C TYR A 321 -14.68 -2.16 -4.25
N LEU A 322 -14.07 -1.00 -4.46
CA LEU A 322 -12.82 -0.85 -5.21
C LEU A 322 -11.66 -0.80 -4.20
N GLN A 323 -10.59 -1.55 -4.46
CA GLN A 323 -9.43 -1.69 -3.59
C GLN A 323 -8.14 -1.24 -4.28
N VAL A 324 -7.30 -0.54 -3.54
CA VAL A 324 -5.94 -0.15 -3.95
C VAL A 324 -4.93 -0.62 -2.90
N ASP A 325 -3.94 -1.40 -3.31
CA ASP A 325 -2.76 -1.77 -2.50
C ASP A 325 -1.59 -0.82 -2.80
N LEU A 326 -1.28 0.09 -1.88
CA LEU A 326 -0.16 1.04 -2.02
C LEU A 326 1.22 0.37 -1.88
N ARG A 327 1.27 -0.94 -1.57
CA ARG A 327 2.47 -1.77 -1.29
C ARG A 327 3.22 -1.39 -0.01
N PHE A 328 3.40 -0.10 0.25
CA PHE A 328 4.11 0.44 1.40
C PHE A 328 3.18 1.25 2.30
N LEU A 329 3.56 1.38 3.57
CA LEU A 329 2.81 2.16 4.54
C LEU A 329 2.87 3.66 4.18
N THR A 330 1.72 4.24 3.86
CA THR A 330 1.57 5.57 3.26
C THR A 330 0.57 6.41 4.04
N VAL A 331 0.81 7.71 4.13
CA VAL A 331 -0.12 8.66 4.77
C VAL A 331 -1.16 9.08 3.73
N LEU A 332 -2.43 8.78 3.98
CA LEU A 332 -3.58 9.22 3.19
C LEU A 332 -4.19 10.49 3.81
N THR A 333 -4.41 11.52 3.00
CA THR A 333 -4.94 12.82 3.44
C THR A 333 -6.20 13.27 2.69
N ALA A 334 -6.41 12.85 1.45
CA ALA A 334 -7.63 13.13 0.71
C ALA A 334 -7.94 12.07 -0.36
N ILE A 335 -9.20 12.06 -0.82
CA ILE A 335 -9.71 11.15 -1.84
C ILE A 335 -10.50 11.99 -2.84
N ALA A 336 -10.21 11.86 -4.13
CA ALA A 336 -11.00 12.45 -5.21
C ALA A 336 -11.75 11.38 -5.99
N THR A 337 -13.04 11.59 -6.24
CA THR A 337 -13.87 10.66 -7.01
C THR A 337 -14.52 11.34 -8.21
N GLN A 338 -14.75 10.56 -9.26
CA GLN A 338 -15.51 10.91 -10.45
C GLN A 338 -16.47 9.76 -10.78
N GLY A 339 -17.59 10.07 -11.43
CA GLY A 339 -18.41 9.07 -12.12
C GLY A 339 -17.79 8.65 -13.45
N ALA A 340 -18.61 8.07 -14.33
CA ALA A 340 -18.22 7.74 -15.70
C ALA A 340 -19.43 7.81 -16.65
N ILE A 341 -19.15 8.15 -17.91
CA ILE A 341 -20.13 8.09 -19.00
C ILE A 341 -19.83 6.84 -19.82
N SER A 342 -20.83 5.97 -20.00
CA SER A 342 -20.69 4.79 -20.86
C SER A 342 -20.42 5.23 -22.30
N ARG A 343 -19.30 4.81 -22.88
CA ARG A 343 -18.96 5.11 -24.28
C ARG A 343 -19.97 4.53 -25.25
N GLU A 344 -20.60 3.44 -24.88
CA GLU A 344 -21.57 2.73 -25.71
C GLU A 344 -22.95 3.37 -25.72
N THR A 345 -23.40 3.81 -24.54
CA THR A 345 -24.80 4.22 -24.33
C THR A 345 -24.95 5.71 -24.06
N GLN A 346 -23.84 6.42 -23.85
CA GLN A 346 -23.79 7.84 -23.48
C GLN A 346 -24.54 8.16 -22.18
N ARG A 347 -24.78 7.15 -21.34
CA ARG A 347 -25.42 7.31 -20.03
C ARG A 347 -24.38 7.60 -18.95
N GLY A 348 -24.68 8.56 -18.09
CA GLY A 348 -23.84 8.95 -16.95
C GLY A 348 -24.18 8.17 -15.67
N TYR A 349 -23.18 7.50 -15.11
CA TYR A 349 -23.26 6.73 -13.87
C TYR A 349 -22.30 7.34 -12.85
N TYR A 350 -22.72 7.46 -11.59
CA TYR A 350 -21.86 8.02 -10.56
C TYR A 350 -22.29 7.63 -9.15
N VAL A 351 -21.30 7.49 -8.27
CA VAL A 351 -21.52 7.30 -6.84
C VAL A 351 -21.84 8.64 -6.17
N LYS A 352 -22.92 8.69 -5.40
CA LYS A 352 -23.37 9.87 -4.65
C LYS A 352 -22.77 9.93 -3.24
N SER A 353 -22.53 8.77 -2.63
CA SER A 353 -21.86 8.70 -1.33
C SER A 353 -21.13 7.39 -1.12
N TYR A 354 -20.05 7.41 -0.33
CA TYR A 354 -19.25 6.23 -0.02
C TYR A 354 -18.73 6.21 1.43
N LYS A 355 -18.27 5.03 1.87
CA LYS A 355 -17.47 4.83 3.08
C LYS A 355 -16.04 4.46 2.71
N LEU A 356 -15.11 4.80 3.61
CA LEU A 356 -13.69 4.46 3.49
C LEU A 356 -13.36 3.31 4.45
N GLU A 357 -12.75 2.25 3.92
CA GLU A 357 -12.12 1.18 4.70
C GLU A 357 -10.62 1.16 4.44
N VAL A 358 -9.82 0.93 5.48
CA VAL A 358 -8.35 0.92 5.40
C VAL A 358 -7.75 -0.25 6.17
N SER A 359 -6.58 -0.72 5.77
CA SER A 359 -5.85 -1.82 6.42
C SER A 359 -4.35 -1.71 6.22
N THR A 360 -3.55 -2.21 7.16
CA THR A 360 -2.09 -2.32 6.99
C THR A 360 -1.64 -3.60 6.30
N ASN A 361 -2.47 -4.66 6.33
CA ASN A 361 -2.11 -6.01 5.88
C ASN A 361 -3.10 -6.63 4.86
N GLY A 362 -4.26 -6.00 4.62
CA GLY A 362 -5.29 -6.50 3.71
C GLY A 362 -6.25 -7.52 4.33
N GLU A 363 -6.03 -7.89 5.59
CA GLU A 363 -6.83 -8.86 6.36
C GLU A 363 -7.66 -8.16 7.44
N ASP A 364 -7.03 -7.27 8.21
CA ASP A 364 -7.64 -6.54 9.32
C ASP A 364 -8.10 -5.15 8.86
N TRP A 365 -9.41 -4.93 8.77
CA TRP A 365 -9.98 -3.71 8.18
C TRP A 365 -10.59 -2.78 9.22
N MET A 366 -10.39 -1.48 9.04
CA MET A 366 -11.05 -0.41 9.80
C MET A 366 -11.91 0.46 8.90
N VAL A 367 -13.19 0.62 9.24
CA VAL A 367 -14.05 1.65 8.63
C VAL A 367 -13.73 3.01 9.25
N TYR A 368 -13.46 4.01 8.40
CA TYR A 368 -13.16 5.38 8.87
C TYR A 368 -14.34 5.99 9.63
N ARG A 369 -14.03 6.70 10.71
CA ARG A 369 -15.03 7.28 11.63
C ARG A 369 -14.90 8.80 11.73
N HIS A 370 -16.02 9.43 11.99
CA HIS A 370 -16.10 10.83 12.42
C HIS A 370 -16.99 10.89 13.65
N GLY A 371 -16.39 11.14 14.83
CA GLY A 371 -17.04 10.89 16.11
C GLY A 371 -17.27 9.40 16.35
N LYS A 372 -18.47 9.02 16.80
CA LYS A 372 -18.80 7.61 17.11
C LYS A 372 -19.17 6.78 15.88
N ASN A 373 -19.69 7.41 14.83
CA ASN A 373 -20.28 6.74 13.68
C ASN A 373 -19.30 6.63 12.50
N HIS A 374 -19.60 5.72 11.57
CA HIS A 374 -18.85 5.63 10.32
C HIS A 374 -19.02 6.92 9.53
N LYS A 375 -17.93 7.44 8.98
CA LYS A 375 -17.97 8.63 8.13
C LYS A 375 -18.54 8.23 6.77
N ILE A 376 -19.63 8.90 6.37
CA ILE A 376 -20.15 8.87 5.00
C ILE A 376 -19.60 10.12 4.30
N PHE A 377 -18.94 9.91 3.17
CA PHE A 377 -18.44 10.97 2.29
C PHE A 377 -19.49 11.27 1.23
N GLN A 378 -19.78 12.55 1.03
CA GLN A 378 -20.56 12.99 -0.13
C GLN A 378 -19.63 12.98 -1.34
N ALA A 379 -20.08 12.39 -2.43
CA ALA A 379 -19.32 12.19 -3.65
C ALA A 379 -19.95 13.01 -4.78
N ASN A 380 -20.19 12.40 -5.94
CA ASN A 380 -20.50 13.09 -7.17
C ASN A 380 -21.99 13.41 -7.33
N ASN A 381 -22.28 14.50 -8.05
CA ASN A 381 -23.64 14.89 -8.48
C ASN A 381 -23.85 14.71 -9.99
N ASP A 382 -22.79 14.43 -10.73
CA ASP A 382 -22.77 14.11 -12.15
C ASP A 382 -21.65 13.09 -12.48
N ALA A 383 -21.53 12.70 -13.74
CA ALA A 383 -20.60 11.66 -14.17
C ALA A 383 -19.17 12.16 -14.49
N THR A 384 -18.93 13.47 -14.47
CA THR A 384 -17.72 14.11 -15.02
C THR A 384 -16.91 14.91 -14.02
N GLU A 385 -17.55 15.65 -13.11
CA GLU A 385 -16.87 16.53 -12.16
C GLU A 385 -16.12 15.73 -11.09
N VAL A 386 -14.96 16.24 -10.69
CA VAL A 386 -14.15 15.68 -9.62
C VAL A 386 -14.65 16.21 -8.27
N VAL A 387 -14.94 15.31 -7.33
CA VAL A 387 -15.25 15.70 -5.95
C VAL A 387 -14.12 15.27 -5.03
N LEU A 388 -13.44 16.26 -4.42
CA LEU A 388 -12.35 16.05 -3.47
C LEU A 388 -12.84 16.08 -2.03
N ASN A 389 -12.59 14.99 -1.29
CA ASN A 389 -12.85 14.88 0.14
C ASN A 389 -11.55 14.82 0.93
N LYS A 390 -11.24 15.88 1.69
CA LYS A 390 -10.14 15.89 2.66
C LYS A 390 -10.52 15.12 3.93
N LEU A 391 -9.60 14.30 4.43
CA LEU A 391 -9.77 13.58 5.69
C LEU A 391 -9.56 14.55 6.86
N HIS A 392 -10.46 14.52 7.85
CA HIS A 392 -10.35 15.38 9.05
C HIS A 392 -9.13 15.00 9.90
N MET A 393 -8.78 13.71 9.89
CA MET A 393 -7.57 13.15 10.48
C MET A 393 -6.87 12.29 9.41
N PRO A 394 -5.61 12.60 9.04
CA PRO A 394 -4.80 11.78 8.16
C PRO A 394 -4.68 10.34 8.68
N LEU A 395 -4.61 9.38 7.77
CA LEU A 395 -4.51 7.95 8.09
C LEU A 395 -3.18 7.39 7.60
N LEU A 396 -2.53 6.56 8.40
CA LEU A 396 -1.39 5.77 7.96
C LEU A 396 -1.89 4.37 7.59
N THR A 397 -1.74 3.97 6.32
CA THR A 397 -2.32 2.72 5.80
C THR A 397 -1.57 2.19 4.56
N ARG A 398 -1.86 0.95 4.16
CA ARG A 398 -1.35 0.34 2.92
C ARG A 398 -2.49 0.04 1.94
N PHE A 399 -3.56 -0.58 2.42
CA PHE A 399 -4.71 -0.96 1.61
C PHE A 399 -5.86 0.01 1.83
N ILE A 400 -6.48 0.45 0.75
CA ILE A 400 -7.61 1.38 0.76
C ILE A 400 -8.77 0.75 0.01
N ARG A 401 -9.97 0.81 0.61
CA ARG A 401 -11.24 0.40 0.00
C ARG A 401 -12.23 1.55 -0.05
N ILE A 402 -12.75 1.82 -1.24
CA ILE A 402 -13.88 2.72 -1.45
C ILE A 402 -15.15 1.88 -1.54
N ARG A 403 -16.10 2.10 -0.63
CA ARG A 403 -17.36 1.35 -0.55
C ARG A 403 -18.55 2.23 -0.89
N PRO A 404 -19.09 2.17 -2.12
CA PRO A 404 -20.28 2.93 -2.51
C PRO A 404 -21.46 2.67 -1.55
N GLN A 405 -22.23 3.70 -1.24
CA GLN A 405 -23.42 3.60 -0.37
C GLN A 405 -24.69 4.01 -1.12
N THR A 406 -24.62 5.07 -1.93
CA THR A 406 -25.70 5.51 -2.82
C THR A 406 -25.12 5.96 -4.16
N TRP A 407 -25.90 5.88 -5.23
CA TRP A 407 -25.46 6.15 -6.60
C TRP A 407 -26.62 6.64 -7.50
N HIS A 408 -26.28 7.13 -8.68
CA HIS A 408 -27.21 7.51 -9.75
C HIS A 408 -27.14 6.51 -10.90
N LEU A 409 -28.28 5.93 -11.26
CA LEU A 409 -28.46 4.84 -12.24
C LEU A 409 -27.71 3.53 -11.92
N GLY A 410 -26.46 3.59 -11.50
CA GLY A 410 -25.61 2.45 -11.13
C GLY A 410 -24.27 2.91 -10.55
N ILE A 411 -23.46 1.98 -10.03
CA ILE A 411 -22.14 2.30 -9.49
C ILE A 411 -21.15 2.47 -10.64
N ALA A 412 -20.57 3.66 -10.77
CA ALA A 412 -19.37 3.87 -11.58
C ALA A 412 -18.40 4.80 -10.83
N LEU A 413 -17.11 4.46 -10.89
CA LEU A 413 -16.09 5.09 -10.08
C LEU A 413 -14.78 5.25 -10.84
N ARG A 414 -14.29 6.50 -10.86
CA ARG A 414 -12.90 6.88 -11.11
C ARG A 414 -12.36 7.58 -9.86
N LEU A 415 -11.08 7.40 -9.55
CA LEU A 415 -10.50 7.64 -8.24
C LEU A 415 -9.08 8.21 -8.34
N GLU A 416 -8.75 9.16 -7.46
CA GLU A 416 -7.37 9.49 -7.08
C GLU A 416 -7.25 9.55 -5.55
N LEU A 417 -6.06 9.20 -5.06
CA LEU A 417 -5.70 9.20 -3.66
C LEU A 417 -4.60 10.23 -3.43
N PHE A 418 -4.71 11.03 -2.38
CA PHE A 418 -3.73 12.07 -2.05
C PHE A 418 -3.11 11.80 -0.70
N GLY A 419 -1.82 12.08 -0.60
CA GLY A 419 -1.05 11.72 0.58
C GLY A 419 0.43 11.99 0.45
N CYS A 420 1.21 11.24 1.22
CA CYS A 420 2.66 11.26 1.17
C CYS A 420 3.28 10.06 1.90
N ARG A 421 4.60 9.89 1.76
CA ARG A 421 5.37 8.89 2.52
C ARG A 421 5.67 9.43 3.92
N VAL A 422 5.81 8.54 4.89
CA VAL A 422 6.22 8.91 6.26
C VAL A 422 7.58 9.61 6.28
N THR A 423 8.46 9.19 5.37
CA THR A 423 9.85 9.63 5.22
C THR A 423 10.02 10.97 4.51
N ASP A 424 8.95 11.52 3.91
CA ASP A 424 9.00 12.84 3.26
C ASP A 424 9.12 13.98 4.28
N ALA A 425 8.73 13.75 5.54
CA ALA A 425 8.94 14.71 6.61
C ALA A 425 10.42 14.74 7.07
N PRO A 426 10.98 15.92 7.42
CA PRO A 426 12.38 16.04 7.79
C PRO A 426 12.70 15.27 9.08
N CYS A 427 13.76 14.46 9.03
CA CYS A 427 14.20 13.57 10.12
C CYS A 427 13.07 12.62 10.60
N SER A 428 12.40 11.96 9.65
CA SER A 428 11.26 11.07 9.89
C SER A 428 11.45 9.67 9.28
N SER A 429 12.68 9.17 9.24
CA SER A 429 13.00 7.82 8.77
C SER A 429 12.51 6.78 9.78
N MET A 430 11.99 5.64 9.29
CA MET A 430 11.66 4.47 10.12
C MET A 430 12.97 3.78 10.52
N LEU A 431 13.23 3.61 11.81
CA LEU A 431 14.56 3.25 12.30
C LEU A 431 14.83 1.75 12.33
N GLY A 432 13.82 0.89 12.19
CA GLY A 432 14.04 -0.51 11.83
C GLY A 432 13.19 -1.55 12.55
N MET A 433 12.16 -1.15 13.31
CA MET A 433 11.24 -2.13 13.90
C MET A 433 10.46 -2.86 12.80
N LEU A 434 9.87 -2.13 11.85
CA LEU A 434 9.11 -2.67 10.73
C LEU A 434 9.99 -3.49 9.80
N SER A 435 11.16 -2.95 9.42
CA SER A 435 12.02 -3.55 8.40
C SER A 435 12.89 -4.70 8.91
N GLY A 436 13.08 -4.84 10.22
CA GLY A 436 13.98 -5.83 10.81
C GLY A 436 15.41 -5.33 11.04
N LEU A 437 15.75 -4.11 10.63
CA LEU A 437 17.10 -3.55 10.87
C LEU A 437 17.43 -3.40 12.36
N ILE A 438 16.41 -3.22 13.21
CA ILE A 438 16.54 -3.40 14.65
C ILE A 438 16.32 -4.88 14.93
N ALA A 439 17.33 -5.58 15.44
CA ALA A 439 17.27 -7.00 15.70
C ALA A 439 16.48 -7.35 16.97
N ASP A 440 16.05 -8.61 17.13
CA ASP A 440 15.21 -9.04 18.25
C ASP A 440 15.88 -8.84 19.62
N ASN A 441 17.20 -8.97 19.70
CA ASN A 441 17.98 -8.72 20.92
C ASN A 441 18.00 -7.25 21.36
N GLN A 442 17.61 -6.32 20.48
CA GLN A 442 17.51 -4.89 20.76
C GLN A 442 16.11 -4.47 21.23
N ILE A 443 15.15 -5.40 21.26
CA ILE A 443 13.77 -5.16 21.68
C ILE A 443 13.58 -5.82 23.05
N SER A 444 13.14 -5.05 24.04
CA SER A 444 12.91 -5.55 25.39
C SER A 444 11.64 -4.96 25.99
N ALA A 445 11.07 -5.64 26.98
CA ALA A 445 9.86 -5.19 27.65
C ALA A 445 9.97 -5.38 29.17
N SER A 446 9.15 -4.65 29.92
CA SER A 446 8.99 -4.78 31.37
C SER A 446 8.56 -6.20 31.77
N SER A 447 7.59 -6.74 31.05
CA SER A 447 7.03 -8.07 31.26
C SER A 447 6.40 -8.60 29.98
N THR A 448 6.17 -9.92 29.91
CA THR A 448 5.58 -10.60 28.75
C THR A 448 4.55 -11.62 29.22
N ARG A 449 3.45 -11.77 28.47
CA ARG A 449 2.41 -12.76 28.74
C ARG A 449 2.87 -14.20 28.53
N GLU A 450 3.68 -14.42 27.49
CA GLU A 450 4.17 -15.73 27.10
C GLU A 450 5.53 -16.04 27.75
N TYR A 451 5.72 -17.29 28.19
CA TYR A 451 7.01 -17.78 28.71
C TYR A 451 8.09 -17.85 27.63
N LEU A 452 7.70 -18.01 26.36
CA LEU A 452 8.57 -18.01 25.17
C LEU A 452 8.17 -16.87 24.24
N TRP A 453 8.26 -15.63 24.74
CA TRP A 453 7.93 -14.43 23.96
C TRP A 453 8.96 -14.19 22.84
N SER A 454 8.46 -13.96 21.62
CA SER A 454 9.28 -13.48 20.49
C SER A 454 9.27 -11.94 20.45
N PRO A 455 10.43 -11.26 20.53
CA PRO A 455 10.50 -9.81 20.43
C PRO A 455 10.00 -9.26 19.08
N SER A 456 10.10 -10.05 18.01
CA SER A 456 9.48 -9.74 16.71
C SER A 456 7.97 -9.49 16.78
N ALA A 457 7.28 -10.00 17.81
CA ALA A 457 5.86 -9.71 18.02
C ALA A 457 5.57 -8.22 18.28
N ALA A 458 6.57 -7.42 18.69
CA ALA A 458 6.39 -5.99 18.96
C ALA A 458 6.55 -5.09 17.72
N ARG A 459 6.92 -5.65 16.56
CA ARG A 459 7.21 -4.89 15.33
C ARG A 459 5.96 -4.31 14.69
N LEU A 460 6.03 -3.04 14.26
CA LEU A 460 4.97 -2.36 13.51
C LEU A 460 4.63 -3.14 12.22
N VAL A 461 3.35 -3.40 11.99
CA VAL A 461 2.76 -4.05 10.80
C VAL A 461 3.20 -5.51 10.58
N SER A 462 4.49 -5.82 10.56
CA SER A 462 5.00 -7.15 10.24
C SER A 462 4.63 -8.23 11.26
N SER A 463 4.44 -7.85 12.53
CA SER A 463 3.97 -8.76 13.55
C SER A 463 2.52 -9.19 13.29
N ARG A 464 2.30 -10.52 13.31
CA ARG A 464 0.99 -11.16 13.26
C ARG A 464 0.20 -11.05 14.58
N SER A 465 0.82 -10.54 15.65
CA SER A 465 0.19 -10.35 16.95
C SER A 465 0.46 -8.96 17.54
N GLY A 466 1.31 -8.89 18.58
CA GLY A 466 1.67 -7.69 19.32
C GLY A 466 2.34 -8.02 20.65
N TRP A 467 3.00 -7.03 21.27
CA TRP A 467 3.45 -7.16 22.65
C TRP A 467 2.25 -7.09 23.62
N PHE A 468 2.17 -8.07 24.50
CA PHE A 468 1.26 -8.12 25.64
C PHE A 468 2.07 -8.29 26.93
N PRO A 469 1.90 -7.40 27.93
CA PRO A 469 2.56 -7.58 29.23
C PRO A 469 1.98 -8.79 29.96
N ARG A 470 2.68 -9.23 31.01
CA ARG A 470 2.29 -10.40 31.81
C ARG A 470 0.88 -10.27 32.37
N ASN A 471 0.53 -9.08 32.85
CA ASN A 471 -0.84 -8.70 33.19
C ASN A 471 -1.34 -7.65 32.19
N PRO A 472 -2.23 -8.00 31.24
CA PRO A 472 -2.79 -7.04 30.29
C PRO A 472 -3.56 -5.87 30.92
N GLN A 473 -3.99 -6.02 32.19
CA GLN A 473 -4.64 -4.98 33.00
C GLN A 473 -3.68 -4.49 34.11
N ALA A 474 -2.45 -4.13 33.73
CA ALA A 474 -1.44 -3.60 34.65
C ALA A 474 -1.80 -2.20 35.19
N GLN A 475 -1.04 -1.68 36.16
CA GLN A 475 -1.23 -0.30 36.59
C GLN A 475 -0.65 0.68 35.55
N PRO A 476 -1.28 1.86 35.35
CA PRO A 476 -0.77 2.87 34.41
C PRO A 476 0.68 3.28 34.71
N GLY A 477 1.54 3.22 33.70
CA GLY A 477 2.95 3.66 33.79
C GLY A 477 3.93 2.64 34.37
N GLU A 478 3.49 1.46 34.83
CA GLU A 478 4.40 0.39 35.29
C GLU A 478 5.03 -0.40 34.14
N GLU A 479 4.22 -0.74 33.14
CA GLU A 479 4.66 -1.53 31.98
C GLU A 479 5.32 -0.64 30.92
N TRP A 480 6.32 -1.18 30.23
CA TRP A 480 7.00 -0.49 29.14
C TRP A 480 7.50 -1.45 28.06
N LEU A 481 7.54 -0.94 26.83
CA LEU A 481 8.27 -1.54 25.71
C LEU A 481 9.47 -0.64 25.39
N GLN A 482 10.64 -1.23 25.24
CA GLN A 482 11.91 -0.56 24.99
C GLN A 482 12.51 -1.00 23.65
N VAL A 483 13.07 -0.03 22.95
CA VAL A 483 13.84 -0.22 21.72
C VAL A 483 15.25 0.33 21.94
N ASP A 484 16.28 -0.48 21.70
CA ASP A 484 17.68 -0.07 21.59
C ASP A 484 18.05 0.16 20.12
N LEU A 485 18.35 1.39 19.76
CA LEU A 485 18.70 1.78 18.39
C LEU A 485 20.13 1.39 18.01
N GLY A 486 20.91 0.84 18.95
CA GLY A 486 22.29 0.39 18.78
C GLY A 486 23.32 1.52 18.66
N THR A 487 22.89 2.70 18.23
CA THR A 487 23.69 3.93 18.14
C THR A 487 22.84 5.14 18.55
N PRO A 488 23.44 6.22 19.07
CA PRO A 488 22.73 7.46 19.31
C PRO A 488 22.13 8.03 18.02
N LYS A 489 20.84 8.38 18.07
CA LYS A 489 20.06 8.96 16.97
C LYS A 489 19.31 10.20 17.44
N THR A 490 18.90 11.02 16.48
CA THR A 490 17.93 12.10 16.73
C THR A 490 16.53 11.54 16.55
N ILE A 491 15.74 11.48 17.62
CA ILE A 491 14.38 10.91 17.63
C ILE A 491 13.35 12.02 17.58
N LYS A 492 12.37 11.88 16.68
CA LYS A 492 11.36 12.91 16.40
C LYS A 492 9.93 12.39 16.52
N GLY A 493 9.75 11.09 16.71
CA GLY A 493 8.43 10.52 16.89
C GLY A 493 8.42 9.01 17.07
N VAL A 494 7.22 8.48 17.26
CA VAL A 494 6.92 7.05 17.25
C VAL A 494 5.67 6.79 16.42
N ILE A 495 5.57 5.58 15.87
CA ILE A 495 4.34 5.07 15.27
C ILE A 495 3.84 3.94 16.16
N ILE A 496 2.66 4.13 16.75
CA ILE A 496 2.04 3.16 17.64
C ILE A 496 0.91 2.45 16.91
N GLN A 497 0.77 1.15 17.13
CA GLN A 497 -0.28 0.31 16.58
C GLN A 497 -0.78 -0.63 17.69
N GLY A 498 -2.05 -1.04 17.62
CA GLY A 498 -2.57 -2.06 18.53
C GLY A 498 -2.04 -3.46 18.22
N ALA A 499 -2.63 -4.47 18.85
CA ALA A 499 -2.28 -5.87 18.73
C ALA A 499 -3.49 -6.74 18.45
N ARG A 500 -3.24 -7.86 17.77
CA ARG A 500 -4.20 -8.96 17.60
C ARG A 500 -3.76 -10.14 18.49
N GLY A 501 -4.68 -10.63 19.32
CA GLY A 501 -4.50 -11.85 20.11
C GLY A 501 -4.66 -13.08 19.22
N GLY A 502 -3.94 -14.16 19.55
CA GLY A 502 -3.93 -15.40 18.76
C GLY A 502 -5.31 -16.09 18.66
N ASP A 503 -5.40 -17.07 17.75
CA ASP A 503 -6.63 -17.73 17.30
C ASP A 503 -7.44 -18.47 18.39
N SER A 504 -6.92 -18.56 19.61
CA SER A 504 -7.51 -19.30 20.74
C SER A 504 -8.43 -18.47 21.65
N ILE A 505 -8.67 -17.19 21.36
CA ILE A 505 -9.48 -16.29 22.19
C ILE A 505 -10.63 -15.70 21.36
N SER A 506 -11.81 -15.52 21.98
CA SER A 506 -12.98 -14.93 21.32
C SER A 506 -12.62 -13.57 20.67
N ALA A 507 -13.10 -13.35 19.44
CA ALA A 507 -12.64 -12.26 18.56
C ALA A 507 -12.83 -10.82 19.11
N MET A 508 -13.65 -10.65 20.14
CA MET A 508 -13.94 -9.36 20.76
C MET A 508 -13.04 -9.05 21.98
N GLU A 509 -12.44 -10.09 22.57
CA GLU A 509 -11.51 -10.02 23.71
C GLU A 509 -10.04 -10.12 23.27
N ALA A 510 -9.78 -10.51 22.02
CA ALA A 510 -8.43 -10.65 21.46
C ALA A 510 -7.86 -9.36 20.86
N ARG A 511 -8.64 -8.28 20.70
CA ARG A 511 -8.18 -7.04 20.02
C ARG A 511 -7.85 -5.97 21.03
N ALA A 512 -6.57 -5.81 21.32
CA ALA A 512 -6.07 -4.88 22.34
C ALA A 512 -5.32 -3.71 21.70
N PHE A 513 -5.44 -2.50 22.26
CA PHE A 513 -4.68 -1.34 21.80
C PHE A 513 -4.51 -0.30 22.91
N VAL A 514 -3.40 0.43 22.85
CA VAL A 514 -3.10 1.54 23.76
C VAL A 514 -3.83 2.80 23.29
N ARG A 515 -4.54 3.47 24.21
CA ARG A 515 -5.30 4.71 23.96
C ARG A 515 -4.57 5.97 24.41
N LYS A 516 -3.71 5.88 25.43
CA LYS A 516 -2.83 6.98 25.88
C LYS A 516 -1.51 6.41 26.39
N PHE A 517 -0.41 7.13 26.21
CA PHE A 517 0.91 6.69 26.63
C PHE A 517 1.86 7.86 26.92
N LYS A 518 2.97 7.57 27.60
CA LYS A 518 4.13 8.46 27.78
C LYS A 518 5.35 7.88 27.07
N VAL A 519 6.31 8.74 26.77
CA VAL A 519 7.59 8.35 26.15
C VAL A 519 8.74 8.82 27.03
N SER A 520 9.69 7.94 27.27
CA SER A 520 10.99 8.31 27.84
C SER A 520 12.14 7.89 26.93
N TYR A 521 13.28 8.54 27.08
CA TYR A 521 14.46 8.29 26.28
C TYR A 521 15.73 8.29 27.15
N SER A 522 16.78 7.65 26.63
CA SER A 522 18.08 7.55 27.29
C SER A 522 19.22 7.38 26.28
N LEU A 523 20.42 7.88 26.61
CA LEU A 523 21.64 7.61 25.86
C LEU A 523 22.42 6.39 26.40
N ASN A 524 22.21 6.01 27.67
CA ASN A 524 23.00 4.99 28.35
C ASN A 524 22.16 3.80 28.85
N GLY A 525 20.84 3.84 28.68
CA GLY A 525 19.89 2.81 29.11
C GLY A 525 19.63 2.76 30.62
N LYS A 526 20.22 3.68 31.40
CA LYS A 526 20.13 3.74 32.86
C LYS A 526 19.44 5.00 33.36
N ASP A 527 19.84 6.15 32.81
CA ASP A 527 19.26 7.45 33.15
C ASP A 527 18.16 7.77 32.15
N TRP A 528 16.93 7.93 32.63
CA TRP A 528 15.75 8.06 31.79
C TRP A 528 15.08 9.41 31.97
N GLU A 529 14.83 10.10 30.86
CA GLU A 529 14.10 11.36 30.83
C GLU A 529 12.77 11.19 30.10
N TYR A 530 11.69 11.73 30.65
CA TYR A 530 10.40 11.77 29.97
C TYR A 530 10.31 12.97 29.05
N ILE A 531 9.68 12.78 27.88
CA ILE A 531 9.28 13.91 27.02
C ILE A 531 8.27 14.76 27.79
N GLN A 532 8.58 16.04 27.98
CA GLN A 532 7.75 16.97 28.74
C GLN A 532 6.70 17.65 27.85
N ASP A 533 5.53 17.97 28.41
CA ASP A 533 4.62 18.94 27.79
C ASP A 533 5.02 20.35 28.24
N PRO A 534 5.42 21.25 27.32
CA PRO A 534 5.86 22.60 27.68
C PRO A 534 4.83 23.41 28.48
N ARG A 535 3.54 23.07 28.35
CA ARG A 535 2.43 23.79 29.00
C ARG A 535 2.19 23.34 30.43
N THR A 536 2.39 22.05 30.73
CA THR A 536 2.08 21.49 32.05
C THR A 536 3.32 21.20 32.89
N GLN A 537 4.52 21.20 32.27
CA GLN A 537 5.78 20.77 32.88
C GLN A 537 5.69 19.39 33.54
N GLN A 538 4.89 18.51 32.94
CA GLN A 538 4.71 17.13 33.33
C GLN A 538 5.02 16.22 32.14
N PRO A 539 5.30 14.92 32.36
CA PRO A 539 5.44 13.96 31.28
C PRO A 539 4.25 14.03 30.31
N LYS A 540 4.56 14.30 29.04
CA LYS A 540 3.57 14.50 27.99
C LYS A 540 2.74 13.22 27.79
N LEU A 541 1.43 13.39 27.89
CA LEU A 541 0.48 12.30 27.66
C LEU A 541 0.04 12.32 26.20
N PHE A 542 0.57 11.39 25.41
CA PHE A 542 0.24 11.23 23.99
C PHE A 542 -1.07 10.47 23.82
N GLU A 543 -1.82 10.82 22.76
CA GLU A 543 -2.95 10.01 22.31
C GLU A 543 -2.42 8.75 21.61
N GLY A 544 -3.04 7.60 21.87
CA GLY A 544 -2.73 6.32 21.25
C GLY A 544 -3.60 6.05 20.04
N ASN A 545 -3.97 4.78 19.87
CA ASN A 545 -4.82 4.29 18.79
C ASN A 545 -6.30 4.31 19.17
N MET A 546 -7.12 4.30 18.12
CA MET A 546 -8.58 4.08 18.20
C MET A 546 -9.00 2.71 17.62
N HIS A 547 -8.06 1.98 17.04
CA HIS A 547 -8.26 0.68 16.41
C HIS A 547 -7.02 -0.20 16.61
N TYR A 548 -7.17 -1.52 16.53
CA TYR A 548 -6.07 -2.46 16.78
C TYR A 548 -5.10 -2.59 15.58
N ASP A 549 -5.59 -2.36 14.35
CA ASP A 549 -4.76 -2.42 13.13
C ASP A 549 -4.25 -1.05 12.66
N THR A 550 -5.06 0.01 12.69
CA THR A 550 -4.66 1.28 12.08
C THR A 550 -3.64 2.01 12.95
N PRO A 551 -2.40 2.25 12.45
CA PRO A 551 -1.35 2.90 13.22
C PRO A 551 -1.53 4.43 13.28
N ASP A 552 -0.98 5.03 14.33
CA ASP A 552 -1.00 6.46 14.58
C ASP A 552 0.42 7.01 14.74
N ILE A 553 0.75 8.08 14.01
CA ILE A 553 2.03 8.77 14.11
C ILE A 553 1.94 9.84 15.22
N ARG A 554 2.87 9.80 16.19
CA ARG A 554 3.00 10.83 17.23
C ARG A 554 4.40 11.44 17.18
N ARG A 555 4.45 12.71 16.75
CA ARG A 555 5.68 13.51 16.68
C ARG A 555 5.87 14.36 17.93
N PHE A 556 7.13 14.64 18.23
CA PHE A 556 7.57 15.49 19.34
C PHE A 556 8.88 16.19 18.96
N ASP A 557 9.32 17.12 19.80
CA ASP A 557 10.56 17.86 19.59
C ASP A 557 11.75 16.90 19.53
N ALA A 558 12.71 17.19 18.66
CA ALA A 558 13.83 16.27 18.42
C ALA A 558 14.67 16.06 19.69
N VAL A 559 14.88 14.80 20.09
CA VAL A 559 15.69 14.44 21.26
C VAL A 559 16.82 13.48 20.89
N PRO A 560 18.04 13.63 21.44
CA PRO A 560 19.12 12.67 21.26
C PRO A 560 18.88 11.44 22.13
N ALA A 561 18.80 10.26 21.52
CA ALA A 561 18.57 9.01 22.25
C ALA A 561 19.17 7.81 21.54
N GLN A 562 19.61 6.82 22.32
CA GLN A 562 19.87 5.47 21.82
C GLN A 562 18.76 4.51 22.25
N TYR A 563 18.18 4.73 23.43
CA TYR A 563 17.11 3.91 23.98
C TYR A 563 15.83 4.73 24.05
N VAL A 564 14.71 4.14 23.61
CA VAL A 564 13.38 4.74 23.70
C VAL A 564 12.45 3.78 24.41
N ARG A 565 11.63 4.28 25.35
CA ARG A 565 10.59 3.53 26.03
C ARG A 565 9.22 4.15 25.84
N VAL A 566 8.21 3.30 25.65
CA VAL A 566 6.80 3.67 25.60
C VAL A 566 6.07 3.05 26.79
N TYR A 567 5.38 3.90 27.55
CA TYR A 567 4.66 3.54 28.77
C TYR A 567 3.15 3.69 28.57
N PRO A 568 2.37 2.59 28.50
CA PRO A 568 0.91 2.65 28.40
C PRO A 568 0.27 3.25 29.65
N GLU A 569 -0.70 4.16 29.44
CA GLU A 569 -1.43 4.87 30.50
C GLU A 569 -2.94 4.60 30.46
N ARG A 570 -3.49 4.44 29.26
CA ARG A 570 -4.88 3.99 29.04
C ARG A 570 -4.94 3.05 27.85
N TRP A 571 -5.86 2.10 27.86
CA TRP A 571 -5.98 1.08 26.83
C TRP A 571 -7.44 0.68 26.58
N SER A 572 -7.63 -0.20 25.60
CA SER A 572 -8.91 -0.84 25.29
C SER A 572 -9.38 -1.79 26.40
N PRO A 573 -10.66 -2.18 26.47
CA PRO A 573 -11.14 -3.14 27.48
C PRO A 573 -10.39 -4.48 27.51
N ALA A 574 -9.84 -4.91 26.37
CA ALA A 574 -9.05 -6.15 26.26
C ALA A 574 -7.66 -6.08 26.94
N GLY A 575 -7.22 -4.90 27.37
CA GLY A 575 -5.91 -4.70 27.99
C GLY A 575 -4.90 -3.98 27.08
N ILE A 576 -3.64 -4.00 27.51
CA ILE A 576 -2.49 -3.49 26.75
C ILE A 576 -2.14 -4.48 25.64
N GLY A 577 -2.11 -3.97 24.42
CA GLY A 577 -1.58 -4.64 23.25
C GLY A 577 -0.94 -3.61 22.33
N MET A 578 0.30 -3.83 21.91
CA MET A 578 1.06 -2.80 21.20
C MET A 578 2.05 -3.38 20.18
N ARG A 579 2.13 -2.72 19.03
CA ARG A 579 3.22 -2.80 18.06
C ARG A 579 3.78 -1.40 17.87
N LEU A 580 5.07 -1.28 17.56
CA LEU A 580 5.80 -0.01 17.61
C LEU A 580 6.84 0.14 16.49
N GLU A 581 7.02 1.37 16.02
CA GLU A 581 8.18 1.83 15.25
C GLU A 581 8.67 3.18 15.81
N VAL A 582 9.97 3.45 15.67
CA VAL A 582 10.60 4.71 16.09
C VAL A 582 10.98 5.52 14.85
N LEU A 583 10.72 6.83 14.90
CA LEU A 583 11.03 7.77 13.82
C LEU A 583 12.17 8.70 14.21
N GLY A 584 13.13 8.86 13.30
CA GLY A 584 14.26 9.74 13.53
C GLY A 584 15.22 9.83 12.36
N CYS A 585 16.46 10.21 12.67
CA CYS A 585 17.58 10.25 11.74
C CYS A 585 18.90 10.14 12.50
N ASP A 586 20.02 10.06 11.76
CA ASP A 586 21.35 10.03 12.35
C ASP A 586 21.62 11.27 13.19
N TRP A 587 22.31 11.07 14.31
CA TRP A 587 22.68 12.16 15.21
C TRP A 587 23.87 12.92 14.64
N THR A 588 23.65 14.19 14.27
CA THR A 588 24.72 15.14 13.96
C THR A 588 25.00 15.94 15.22
N ASP A 589 26.20 15.79 15.76
CA ASP A 589 26.69 16.57 16.89
C ASP A 589 26.95 18.01 16.42
N SER A 590 25.89 18.81 16.33
CA SER A 590 26.02 20.23 16.07
C SER A 590 26.65 20.87 17.30
N LYS A 591 27.98 20.82 17.40
CA LYS A 591 28.71 21.84 18.13
C LYS A 591 28.43 23.15 17.41
N PRO A 592 27.81 24.17 18.06
CA PRO A 592 27.77 25.49 17.45
C PRO A 592 29.21 25.96 17.32
N THR A 593 29.70 26.12 16.10
CA THR A 593 30.94 26.85 15.82
C THR A 593 30.70 28.28 16.27
N VAL A 594 31.41 28.67 17.34
CA VAL A 594 31.42 30.01 17.91
C VAL A 594 32.18 30.93 16.95
N GLU A 595 31.54 31.36 15.88
CA GLU A 595 31.82 32.57 15.12
C GLU A 595 30.46 32.99 14.54
N THR A 596 29.60 33.73 15.24
CA THR A 596 29.70 35.19 15.34
C THR A 596 28.62 35.64 16.32
N LEU A 597 28.99 35.95 17.56
CA LEU A 597 28.17 36.77 18.46
C LEU A 597 29.06 37.85 19.07
N GLY A 598 29.21 38.94 18.32
CA GLY A 598 29.55 40.24 18.90
C GLY A 598 28.23 40.99 19.19
N PRO A 599 27.97 41.44 20.43
CA PRO A 599 26.76 42.19 20.75
C PRO A 599 27.00 43.67 20.47
N THR A 600 26.09 44.36 19.77
CA THR A 600 26.03 45.82 19.89
C THR A 600 24.62 46.38 19.88
N ILE A 601 24.43 47.22 20.90
CA ILE A 601 23.32 48.03 21.39
C ILE A 601 22.74 48.99 20.33
N LYS A 602 21.46 49.31 20.56
CA LYS A 602 20.59 50.33 19.92
C LYS A 602 21.24 51.71 19.68
N SER A 603 20.84 52.37 18.58
CA SER A 603 20.32 53.75 18.60
C SER A 603 19.69 54.15 17.25
N GLU A 604 18.57 54.87 17.33
CA GLU A 604 17.84 55.51 16.23
C GLU A 604 18.55 56.77 15.69
N GLU A 605 17.98 57.27 14.58
CA GLU A 605 17.97 58.64 14.04
C GLU A 605 18.92 59.01 12.87
N THR A 606 18.31 58.98 11.68
CA THR A 606 18.14 60.10 10.73
C THR A 606 19.38 60.87 10.25
N THR A 607 19.69 60.78 8.94
CA THR A 607 19.52 61.87 7.94
C THR A 607 20.08 61.48 6.56
N THR A 608 19.36 61.93 5.54
CA THR A 608 19.49 61.89 4.06
C THR A 608 20.80 62.52 3.49
N PRO A 609 21.02 62.67 2.16
CA PRO A 609 20.50 62.02 0.94
C PRO A 609 21.61 61.57 -0.05
N TYR A 610 21.22 60.84 -1.11
CA TYR A 610 22.00 60.58 -2.33
C TYR A 610 22.17 61.83 -3.21
N PRO A 611 23.29 61.95 -3.95
CA PRO A 611 23.36 62.72 -5.19
C PRO A 611 23.46 61.82 -6.44
N MET A 612 22.87 62.32 -7.54
CA MET A 612 22.80 61.74 -8.89
C MET A 612 23.96 62.21 -9.80
N ASP A 613 23.96 61.60 -11.00
CA ASP A 613 24.47 62.07 -12.31
C ASP A 613 26.00 62.02 -12.56
N GLU A 614 26.55 61.77 -13.76
CA GLU A 614 26.08 61.36 -15.10
C GLU A 614 27.37 61.03 -15.92
N ASP A 615 27.22 60.11 -16.88
CA ASP A 615 27.82 60.07 -18.22
C ASP A 615 29.32 59.80 -18.59
N ALA A 616 29.38 58.98 -19.66
CA ALA A 616 30.31 58.91 -20.79
C ALA A 616 31.57 58.02 -20.70
N THR A 617 31.63 56.93 -21.48
CA THR A 617 32.24 56.87 -22.84
C THR A 617 32.48 55.41 -23.30
N GLU A 618 32.30 55.19 -24.60
CA GLU A 618 32.39 53.98 -25.44
C GLU A 618 33.65 53.06 -25.39
N CYS A 619 33.34 51.75 -25.51
CA CYS A 619 33.90 50.64 -26.32
C CYS A 619 35.40 50.27 -26.38
N GLY A 620 35.65 48.97 -26.21
CA GLY A 620 36.82 48.23 -26.70
C GLY A 620 36.72 46.73 -26.45
N GLU A 621 36.65 45.96 -27.53
CA GLU A 621 36.39 44.52 -27.69
C GLU A 621 37.09 43.53 -26.73
N ASN A 622 36.45 42.36 -26.61
CA ASN A 622 36.87 41.09 -25.99
C ASN A 622 36.62 40.90 -24.48
N CYS A 623 35.36 40.64 -24.15
CA CYS A 623 35.00 39.73 -23.06
C CYS A 623 34.07 38.64 -23.60
N SER A 624 34.65 37.53 -24.06
CA SER A 624 33.95 36.25 -24.20
C SER A 624 34.00 35.52 -22.85
N PHE A 625 32.90 35.60 -22.10
CA PHE A 625 32.48 34.55 -21.16
C PHE A 625 31.20 33.96 -21.76
N GLU A 626 31.27 32.72 -22.22
CA GLU A 626 30.15 32.02 -22.84
C GLU A 626 29.10 31.64 -21.79
N ASP A 627 27.92 32.25 -21.95
CA ASP A 627 26.55 31.73 -21.79
C ASP A 627 26.15 30.96 -20.51
N ASP A 628 25.63 31.71 -19.53
CA ASP A 628 24.44 31.33 -18.74
C ASP A 628 23.22 31.40 -19.68
N LYS A 629 22.70 30.23 -20.09
CA LYS A 629 21.58 30.10 -21.05
C LYS A 629 20.31 29.52 -20.40
N ASP A 630 20.00 29.95 -19.18
CA ASP A 630 18.83 29.47 -18.43
C ASP A 630 17.88 30.64 -18.13
N LEU A 631 16.72 30.64 -18.81
CA LEU A 631 15.66 31.67 -18.93
C LEU A 631 15.92 32.81 -19.94
N GLN A 632 15.63 32.53 -21.22
CA GLN A 632 15.40 33.58 -22.22
C GLN A 632 13.95 34.09 -22.09
N LEU A 633 13.71 35.06 -21.19
CA LEU A 633 12.43 35.75 -21.11
C LEU A 633 12.21 36.57 -22.40
N PRO A 634 11.08 36.43 -23.12
CA PRO A 634 10.85 37.17 -24.37
C PRO A 634 10.84 38.68 -24.11
N SER A 635 11.71 39.43 -24.80
CA SER A 635 11.69 40.89 -24.74
C SER A 635 10.31 41.38 -25.17
N GLY A 636 9.60 42.05 -24.26
CA GLY A 636 8.27 42.59 -24.53
C GLY A 636 7.06 41.79 -24.03
N PHE A 637 7.27 40.71 -23.26
CA PHE A 637 6.15 40.01 -22.62
C PHE A 637 5.55 40.81 -21.45
N ASN A 638 6.38 41.52 -20.67
CA ASN A 638 5.89 42.33 -19.55
C ASN A 638 5.36 43.68 -20.09
N CYS A 639 4.07 43.95 -19.90
CA CYS A 639 3.35 45.10 -20.44
C CYS A 639 2.48 45.81 -19.41
N ASN A 640 2.70 47.10 -19.23
CA ASN A 640 1.81 48.00 -18.47
C ASN A 640 0.96 48.90 -19.35
N PHE A 641 0.97 48.69 -20.68
CA PHE A 641 0.21 49.46 -21.68
C PHE A 641 0.25 50.99 -21.56
N ASP A 642 1.27 51.57 -20.93
CA ASP A 642 1.36 53.02 -20.65
C ASP A 642 2.00 53.83 -21.80
N PHE A 643 2.91 53.23 -22.56
CA PHE A 643 3.70 53.92 -23.60
C PHE A 643 2.90 54.18 -24.89
N PRO A 644 2.75 55.43 -25.37
CA PRO A 644 1.82 55.79 -26.46
C PRO A 644 2.08 55.08 -27.80
N GLU A 645 3.33 54.67 -28.07
CA GLU A 645 3.75 54.33 -29.43
C GLU A 645 3.69 52.82 -29.75
N GLU A 646 3.88 51.89 -28.80
CA GLU A 646 3.84 50.43 -29.08
C GLU A 646 3.36 49.59 -27.86
N PRO A 647 2.53 48.54 -28.04
CA PRO A 647 2.00 47.70 -26.96
C PRO A 647 3.00 46.67 -26.45
N CYS A 648 4.24 47.12 -26.20
CA CYS A 648 5.39 46.40 -25.64
C CYS A 648 5.75 45.03 -26.27
N GLY A 649 5.00 44.50 -27.26
CA GLY A 649 5.18 43.17 -27.86
C GLY A 649 3.86 42.40 -28.05
N TRP A 650 2.79 42.79 -27.36
CA TRP A 650 1.48 42.15 -27.46
C TRP A 650 0.70 42.58 -28.71
N MET A 651 0.07 41.62 -29.39
CA MET A 651 -0.75 41.85 -30.57
C MET A 651 -2.24 41.87 -30.22
N TYR A 652 -2.97 42.88 -30.68
CA TYR A 652 -4.42 42.98 -30.51
C TYR A 652 -5.09 43.61 -31.72
N ASP A 653 -6.38 43.32 -31.91
CA ASP A 653 -7.19 43.95 -32.95
C ASP A 653 -7.62 45.35 -32.49
N ARG A 654 -7.02 46.40 -33.09
CA ARG A 654 -7.30 47.81 -32.78
C ARG A 654 -8.75 48.23 -33.05
N ASN A 655 -9.50 47.48 -33.86
CA ASN A 655 -10.90 47.76 -34.13
C ASN A 655 -11.84 47.19 -33.06
N LYS A 656 -11.31 46.36 -32.16
CA LYS A 656 -12.06 45.68 -31.09
C LYS A 656 -11.58 46.13 -29.72
N TRP A 657 -10.30 45.95 -29.46
CA TRP A 657 -9.65 46.46 -28.26
C TRP A 657 -9.25 47.91 -28.48
N LEU A 658 -9.90 48.80 -27.75
CA LEU A 658 -9.65 50.23 -27.73
C LEU A 658 -8.76 50.56 -26.54
N ARG A 659 -7.78 51.44 -26.76
CA ARG A 659 -6.94 51.94 -25.66
C ARG A 659 -7.68 53.06 -24.94
N SER A 660 -7.72 53.01 -23.62
CA SER A 660 -8.44 53.97 -22.78
C SER A 660 -7.55 54.47 -21.66
N THR A 661 -7.79 55.70 -21.21
CA THR A 661 -7.11 56.33 -20.07
C THR A 661 -7.91 56.12 -18.79
N TRP A 662 -7.23 55.85 -17.67
CA TRP A 662 -7.84 55.80 -16.35
C TRP A 662 -8.55 57.11 -16.00
N ILE A 663 -9.80 57.05 -15.52
CA ILE A 663 -10.52 58.20 -14.95
C ILE A 663 -10.81 57.87 -13.48
N SER A 664 -10.05 58.49 -12.58
CA SER A 664 -10.04 58.21 -11.14
C SER A 664 -11.37 58.53 -10.46
N SER A 665 -12.12 57.51 -10.05
CA SER A 665 -13.01 57.59 -8.88
C SER A 665 -13.45 56.19 -8.42
N ALA A 666 -12.55 55.44 -7.78
CA ALA A 666 -12.79 54.43 -6.72
C ALA A 666 -11.75 53.30 -6.78
N SER A 667 -10.73 53.38 -5.92
CA SER A 667 -10.03 52.20 -5.42
C SER A 667 -9.59 52.48 -3.97
N PRO A 668 -9.88 51.60 -2.98
CA PRO A 668 -9.42 51.79 -1.63
C PRO A 668 -8.03 51.17 -1.42
N ASN A 669 -7.06 52.04 -1.08
CA ASN A 669 -5.76 51.75 -0.47
C ASN A 669 -4.75 50.92 -1.27
N ASP A 670 -4.06 51.57 -2.21
CA ASP A 670 -2.59 51.50 -2.26
C ASP A 670 -2.01 52.86 -2.71
N ARG A 671 -0.99 53.36 -2.01
CA ARG A 671 -0.44 54.72 -2.16
C ARG A 671 0.74 54.76 -3.15
N THR A 672 0.57 54.24 -4.36
CA THR A 672 1.70 54.09 -5.30
C THR A 672 1.46 54.52 -6.75
N PHE A 673 0.31 55.10 -7.12
CA PHE A 673 0.07 55.48 -8.53
C PHE A 673 -0.10 56.99 -8.74
N PRO A 674 0.77 57.64 -9.54
CA PRO A 674 0.51 58.93 -10.17
C PRO A 674 -0.56 58.80 -11.25
N ASP A 675 -1.33 59.87 -11.43
CA ASP A 675 -2.35 60.04 -12.46
C ASP A 675 -1.78 59.86 -13.91
N ASP A 676 -2.61 59.33 -14.81
CA ASP A 676 -2.38 59.00 -16.25
C ASP A 676 -1.74 57.64 -16.60
N LYS A 677 -2.42 56.54 -16.25
CA LYS A 677 -2.15 55.19 -16.80
C LYS A 677 -3.11 54.79 -17.93
N ASN A 678 -2.60 54.10 -18.94
CA ASN A 678 -3.36 53.61 -20.10
C ASN A 678 -3.60 52.10 -20.00
N PHE A 679 -4.79 51.64 -20.37
CA PHE A 679 -5.15 50.22 -20.39
C PHE A 679 -5.85 49.82 -21.68
N LEU A 680 -5.96 48.51 -21.93
CA LEU A 680 -6.73 47.97 -23.06
C LEU A 680 -8.16 47.65 -22.63
N ARG A 681 -9.14 48.11 -23.41
CA ARG A 681 -10.57 47.98 -23.15
C ARG A 681 -11.32 47.40 -24.34
N LEU A 682 -12.17 46.41 -24.11
CA LEU A 682 -13.17 45.90 -25.03
C LEU A 682 -14.55 46.37 -24.54
N GLN A 683 -15.30 47.12 -25.35
CA GLN A 683 -16.59 47.69 -24.94
C GLN A 683 -17.69 47.43 -25.99
N SER A 684 -18.86 47.00 -25.50
CA SER A 684 -20.09 46.89 -26.30
C SER A 684 -21.16 47.83 -25.76
N ASP A 685 -21.83 48.57 -26.64
CA ASP A 685 -22.96 49.46 -26.31
C ASP A 685 -24.33 48.75 -26.37
N GLY A 686 -24.34 47.45 -26.66
CA GLY A 686 -25.52 46.60 -26.69
C GLY A 686 -26.43 46.80 -27.91
N ARG A 687 -26.07 47.64 -28.90
CA ARG A 687 -26.99 47.98 -30.00
C ARG A 687 -26.82 47.18 -31.29
N ARG A 688 -25.64 46.65 -31.65
CA ARG A 688 -25.45 45.78 -32.84
C ARG A 688 -24.24 44.85 -32.69
N GLU A 689 -24.50 43.53 -32.67
CA GLU A 689 -23.55 42.40 -32.63
C GLU A 689 -22.74 42.21 -31.33
N GLY A 690 -22.43 40.95 -31.00
CA GLY A 690 -21.61 40.61 -29.83
C GLY A 690 -20.15 40.93 -30.10
N GLN A 691 -19.41 41.35 -29.09
CA GLN A 691 -17.99 41.67 -29.23
C GLN A 691 -17.11 40.51 -28.79
N TYR A 692 -16.10 40.21 -29.60
CA TYR A 692 -15.11 39.17 -29.32
C TYR A 692 -13.73 39.67 -29.74
N GLY A 693 -12.83 39.87 -28.78
CA GLY A 693 -11.47 40.34 -29.03
C GLY A 693 -10.43 39.39 -28.44
N ARG A 694 -9.31 39.22 -29.16
CA ARG A 694 -8.14 38.45 -28.70
C ARG A 694 -6.95 39.38 -28.51
N LEU A 695 -6.20 39.17 -27.43
CA LEU A 695 -4.94 39.83 -27.10
C LEU A 695 -3.87 38.74 -26.96
N ILE A 696 -2.87 38.75 -27.82
CA ILE A 696 -1.94 37.63 -28.06
C ILE A 696 -0.53 38.05 -27.64
N SER A 697 0.15 37.22 -26.85
CA SER A 697 1.51 37.47 -26.38
C SER A 697 2.57 37.22 -27.46
N PRO A 698 3.79 37.77 -27.31
CA PRO A 698 4.98 37.23 -27.97
C PRO A 698 5.15 35.71 -27.67
N PRO A 699 5.85 34.94 -28.54
CA PRO A 699 6.17 33.54 -28.27
C PRO A 699 6.96 33.36 -26.96
N VAL A 700 6.57 32.38 -26.15
CA VAL A 700 7.16 32.04 -24.86
C VAL A 700 7.74 30.63 -24.91
N HIS A 701 8.97 30.45 -24.42
CA HIS A 701 9.62 29.14 -24.29
C HIS A 701 10.09 28.91 -22.84
N LEU A 702 9.49 27.92 -22.15
CA LEU A 702 9.79 27.60 -20.75
C LEU A 702 10.10 26.10 -20.58
N PRO A 703 11.28 25.60 -20.98
CA PRO A 703 11.57 24.17 -21.00
C PRO A 703 11.89 23.53 -19.63
N ARG A 704 12.16 24.32 -18.59
CA ARG A 704 12.72 23.80 -17.32
C ARG A 704 11.88 24.02 -16.07
N SER A 705 11.11 25.11 -16.00
CA SER A 705 10.28 25.41 -14.83
C SER A 705 9.06 26.25 -15.21
N PRO A 706 7.90 26.01 -14.54
CA PRO A 706 6.75 26.90 -14.68
C PRO A 706 7.01 28.24 -14.00
N VAL A 707 6.40 29.32 -14.52
CA VAL A 707 6.57 30.70 -14.03
C VAL A 707 5.20 31.29 -13.70
N CYS A 708 5.14 32.15 -12.69
CA CYS A 708 3.92 32.88 -12.36
C CYS A 708 3.72 34.06 -13.32
N MET A 709 2.53 34.19 -13.89
CA MET A 709 2.10 35.36 -14.65
C MET A 709 1.04 36.11 -13.85
N GLU A 710 1.22 37.41 -13.71
CA GLU A 710 0.29 38.33 -13.06
C GLU A 710 -0.29 39.31 -14.09
N PHE A 711 -1.52 39.76 -13.89
CA PHE A 711 -2.18 40.80 -14.69
C PHE A 711 -3.31 41.45 -13.90
N GLN A 712 -3.72 42.66 -14.28
CA GLN A 712 -4.92 43.29 -13.76
C GLN A 712 -6.06 43.21 -14.77
N TYR A 713 -7.30 43.07 -14.28
CA TYR A 713 -8.47 43.05 -15.14
C TYR A 713 -9.70 43.69 -14.49
N GLN A 714 -10.64 44.08 -15.34
CA GLN A 714 -11.99 44.52 -14.96
C GLN A 714 -12.98 43.88 -15.95
N ALA A 715 -14.15 43.45 -15.47
CA ALA A 715 -15.18 42.88 -16.33
C ALA A 715 -16.58 43.25 -15.80
N THR A 716 -17.32 44.08 -16.52
CA THR A 716 -18.66 44.58 -16.16
C THR A 716 -19.66 44.37 -17.27
N GLY A 717 -20.93 44.09 -16.96
CA GLY A 717 -21.98 43.94 -17.99
C GLY A 717 -23.00 42.82 -17.75
N GLY A 718 -23.11 42.30 -16.53
CA GLY A 718 -24.02 41.23 -16.15
C GLY A 718 -23.64 39.85 -16.70
N HIS A 719 -24.60 38.92 -16.73
CA HIS A 719 -24.40 37.61 -17.35
C HIS A 719 -23.99 37.80 -18.82
N GLY A 720 -23.07 36.98 -19.33
CA GLY A 720 -22.66 37.01 -20.75
C GLY A 720 -21.43 37.86 -21.07
N VAL A 721 -20.72 38.37 -20.07
CA VAL A 721 -19.33 38.84 -20.19
C VAL A 721 -18.41 37.71 -19.73
N ALA A 722 -17.39 37.39 -20.53
CA ALA A 722 -16.39 36.39 -20.17
C ALA A 722 -15.00 36.83 -20.60
N LEU A 723 -14.02 36.65 -19.72
CA LEU A 723 -12.60 36.80 -20.02
C LEU A 723 -11.91 35.47 -19.72
N GLN A 724 -11.19 34.94 -20.70
CA GLN A 724 -10.43 33.70 -20.53
C GLN A 724 -8.99 33.85 -21.00
N VAL A 725 -8.08 33.12 -20.36
CA VAL A 725 -6.66 33.04 -20.74
C VAL A 725 -6.36 31.64 -21.20
N VAL A 726 -5.84 31.51 -22.41
CA VAL A 726 -5.58 30.24 -23.10
C VAL A 726 -4.12 30.19 -23.52
N ARG A 727 -3.51 29.01 -23.43
CA ARG A 727 -2.22 28.70 -24.03
C ARG A 727 -2.43 28.05 -25.39
N GLU A 728 -1.87 28.64 -26.45
CA GLU A 728 -1.89 28.08 -27.81
C GLU A 728 -0.48 27.67 -28.26
N ALA A 729 -0.33 26.40 -28.67
CA ALA A 729 0.91 25.87 -29.22
C ALA A 729 0.60 24.97 -30.42
N SER A 730 1.07 25.32 -31.62
CA SER A 730 0.99 24.62 -32.94
C SER A 730 -0.31 23.89 -33.34
N GLN A 731 -0.91 23.02 -32.50
CA GLN A 731 -2.20 22.34 -32.67
C GLN A 731 -2.99 22.09 -31.35
N GLU A 732 -2.52 22.58 -30.21
CA GLU A 732 -3.13 22.37 -28.89
C GLU A 732 -3.49 23.72 -28.24
N SER A 733 -4.75 23.89 -27.82
CA SER A 733 -5.22 25.04 -27.03
C SER A 733 -5.64 24.57 -25.64
N LYS A 734 -5.03 25.09 -24.57
CA LYS A 734 -5.35 24.73 -23.18
C LYS A 734 -5.83 25.94 -22.41
N LEU A 735 -7.03 25.87 -21.84
CA LEU A 735 -7.56 26.91 -20.95
C LEU A 735 -6.76 26.95 -19.64
N LEU A 736 -6.23 28.13 -19.29
CA LEU A 736 -5.47 28.34 -18.06
C LEU A 736 -6.29 29.07 -16.99
N TRP A 737 -7.20 29.96 -17.40
CA TRP A 737 -8.00 30.79 -16.48
C TRP A 737 -9.28 31.30 -17.16
N VAL A 738 -10.37 31.47 -16.40
CA VAL A 738 -11.63 32.02 -16.94
C VAL A 738 -12.49 32.68 -15.87
N ILE A 739 -13.16 33.76 -16.25
CA ILE A 739 -14.32 34.34 -15.55
C ILE A 739 -15.51 34.42 -16.51
N ARG A 740 -16.73 34.15 -16.01
CA ARG A 740 -17.98 34.16 -16.81
C ARG A 740 -19.10 35.01 -16.18
N GLU A 741 -18.75 35.84 -15.20
CA GLU A 741 -19.68 36.64 -14.41
C GLU A 741 -19.19 38.08 -14.27
N ASP A 742 -20.10 39.00 -13.99
CA ASP A 742 -19.79 40.41 -13.71
C ASP A 742 -18.98 40.53 -12.42
N GLN A 743 -17.82 41.18 -12.49
CA GLN A 743 -16.90 41.38 -11.36
C GLN A 743 -17.00 42.78 -10.75
N GLY A 744 -17.97 43.59 -11.21
CA GLY A 744 -18.14 44.97 -10.79
C GLY A 744 -17.11 45.92 -11.40
N SER A 745 -17.27 47.21 -11.15
CA SER A 745 -16.43 48.26 -11.73
C SER A 745 -15.08 48.43 -11.01
N GLU A 746 -14.66 47.47 -10.19
CA GLU A 746 -13.37 47.51 -9.50
C GLU A 746 -12.32 46.69 -10.26
N TRP A 747 -11.08 47.18 -10.27
CA TRP A 747 -9.95 46.40 -10.78
C TRP A 747 -9.64 45.22 -9.87
N LYS A 748 -9.40 44.06 -10.48
CA LYS A 748 -9.05 42.81 -9.82
C LYS A 748 -7.69 42.33 -10.31
N HIS A 749 -6.98 41.60 -9.45
CA HIS A 749 -5.66 41.04 -9.75
C HIS A 749 -5.81 39.57 -10.15
N GLY A 750 -5.33 39.22 -11.34
CA GLY A 750 -5.26 37.86 -11.85
C GLY A 750 -3.85 37.31 -11.71
N ARG A 751 -3.74 36.05 -11.25
CA ARG A 751 -2.48 35.29 -11.24
C ARG A 751 -2.70 33.90 -11.83
N ILE A 752 -1.81 33.48 -12.73
CA ILE A 752 -1.86 32.17 -13.39
C ILE A 752 -0.48 31.54 -13.50
N ILE A 753 -0.42 30.22 -13.40
CA ILE A 753 0.82 29.48 -13.63
C ILE A 753 0.96 29.18 -15.12
N LEU A 754 2.07 29.63 -15.73
CA LEU A 754 2.45 29.22 -17.06
C LEU A 754 3.26 27.91 -16.97
N PRO A 755 2.76 26.79 -17.51
CA PRO A 755 3.43 25.50 -17.38
C PRO A 755 4.74 25.47 -18.17
N SER A 756 5.69 24.65 -17.71
CA SER A 756 6.86 24.32 -18.52
C SER A 756 6.44 23.55 -19.77
N TYR A 757 7.01 23.89 -20.92
CA TYR A 757 6.69 23.26 -22.20
C TYR A 757 7.92 23.28 -23.12
N ASP A 758 8.17 22.15 -23.80
CA ASP A 758 9.37 21.92 -24.60
C ASP A 758 9.36 22.63 -25.97
N MET A 759 8.24 23.25 -26.34
CA MET A 759 8.08 24.03 -27.58
C MET A 759 7.65 25.47 -27.26
N GLU A 760 7.84 26.39 -28.21
CA GLU A 760 7.30 27.75 -28.10
C GLU A 760 5.77 27.75 -28.13
N TYR A 761 5.17 28.57 -27.28
CA TYR A 761 3.71 28.76 -27.22
C TYR A 761 3.35 30.22 -26.98
N GLN A 762 2.11 30.60 -27.25
CA GLN A 762 1.59 31.95 -26.98
C GLN A 762 0.49 31.92 -25.91
N ILE A 763 0.40 33.02 -25.15
CA ILE A 763 -0.69 33.27 -24.21
C ILE A 763 -1.69 34.21 -24.87
N VAL A 764 -2.96 33.80 -24.86
CA VAL A 764 -4.05 34.54 -25.49
C VAL A 764 -5.11 34.88 -24.45
N PHE A 765 -5.37 36.17 -24.28
CA PHE A 765 -6.55 36.67 -23.57
C PHE A 765 -7.71 36.80 -24.55
N GLU A 766 -8.83 36.15 -24.26
CA GLU A 766 -10.04 36.22 -25.07
C GLU A 766 -11.17 36.86 -24.26
N GLY A 767 -11.58 38.05 -24.70
CA GLY A 767 -12.72 38.76 -24.14
C GLY A 767 -13.96 38.56 -25.02
N VAL A 768 -15.07 38.15 -24.40
CA VAL A 768 -16.37 37.93 -25.05
C VAL A 768 -17.43 38.77 -24.33
N ILE A 769 -18.17 39.57 -25.08
CA ILE A 769 -19.39 40.25 -24.63
C ILE A 769 -20.54 39.81 -25.52
N GLY A 770 -21.51 39.11 -24.94
CA GLY A 770 -22.63 38.51 -25.66
C GLY A 770 -23.47 39.49 -26.49
N LYS A 771 -24.07 39.00 -27.58
CA LYS A 771 -24.89 39.79 -28.51
C LYS A 771 -26.08 40.46 -27.79
N GLY A 772 -26.28 41.75 -28.05
CA GLY A 772 -27.39 42.53 -27.45
C GLY A 772 -27.17 42.89 -25.97
N ARG A 773 -25.97 42.68 -25.43
CA ARG A 773 -25.59 43.07 -24.06
C ARG A 773 -24.59 44.21 -24.11
N SER A 774 -24.75 45.17 -23.21
CA SER A 774 -23.74 46.19 -22.93
C SER A 774 -22.79 45.68 -21.86
N GLY A 775 -21.51 45.84 -22.08
CA GLY A 775 -20.48 45.35 -21.18
C GLY A 775 -19.10 45.89 -21.55
N GLU A 776 -18.16 45.72 -20.64
CA GLU A 776 -16.80 46.21 -20.74
C GLU A 776 -15.84 45.20 -20.09
N ILE A 777 -14.75 44.89 -20.80
CA ILE A 777 -13.64 44.13 -20.27
C ILE A 777 -12.38 44.99 -20.42
N ALA A 778 -11.61 45.15 -19.35
CA ALA A 778 -10.35 45.88 -19.38
C ALA A 778 -9.21 45.01 -18.83
N ILE A 779 -7.99 45.20 -19.35
CA ILE A 779 -6.78 44.45 -18.98
C ILE A 779 -5.60 45.41 -18.89
N ASP A 780 -4.76 45.23 -17.86
CA ASP A 780 -3.56 46.03 -17.63
C ASP A 780 -2.44 45.26 -16.88
N ASP A 781 -1.24 45.85 -16.77
CA ASP A 781 -0.12 45.41 -15.91
C ASP A 781 0.24 43.89 -16.01
N ILE A 782 0.35 43.34 -17.22
CA ILE A 782 0.74 41.95 -17.47
C ILE A 782 2.23 41.76 -17.24
N ARG A 783 2.64 40.79 -16.41
CA ARG A 783 4.06 40.48 -16.17
C ARG A 783 4.31 39.03 -15.76
N LEU A 784 5.48 38.53 -16.10
CA LEU A 784 6.05 37.32 -15.49
C LEU A 784 6.78 37.69 -14.21
N SER A 785 6.43 37.01 -13.13
CA SER A 785 7.01 37.20 -11.81
C SER A 785 7.74 35.93 -11.37
N THR A 786 9.03 36.06 -11.12
CA THR A 786 9.89 35.02 -10.50
C THR A 786 9.88 35.12 -8.98
N ASP A 787 9.44 36.27 -8.45
CA ASP A 787 9.49 36.59 -7.02
C ASP A 787 8.24 36.15 -6.28
N VAL A 788 7.17 35.81 -7.02
CA VAL A 788 5.97 35.19 -6.49
C VAL A 788 6.17 33.67 -6.52
N PRO A 789 6.28 33.00 -5.36
CA PRO A 789 6.32 31.55 -5.32
C PRO A 789 5.08 30.99 -6.04
N LEU A 790 5.25 29.93 -6.84
CA LEU A 790 4.17 29.32 -7.63
C LEU A 790 2.92 28.97 -6.78
N GLU A 791 3.12 28.70 -5.49
CA GLU A 791 2.07 28.47 -4.50
C GLU A 791 1.14 29.68 -4.29
N ASN A 792 1.69 30.90 -4.34
CA ASN A 792 0.95 32.17 -4.21
C ASN A 792 0.45 32.70 -5.56
N CYS A 793 0.86 32.06 -6.65
CA CYS A 793 0.37 32.34 -8.00
C CYS A 793 -1.04 31.78 -8.24
N MET A 794 -1.49 30.85 -7.40
CA MET A 794 -2.86 30.34 -7.42
C MET A 794 -3.71 31.12 -6.41
N GLU A 795 -4.19 32.29 -6.80
CA GLU A 795 -5.26 32.96 -6.05
C GLU A 795 -6.62 32.26 -6.27
N PRO A 796 -7.55 32.35 -5.30
CA PRO A 796 -8.61 31.38 -5.10
C PRO A 796 -9.68 31.44 -6.20
N ILE A 797 -10.01 30.29 -6.79
CA ILE A 797 -11.18 30.16 -7.66
C ILE A 797 -12.44 30.19 -6.78
N SER A 798 -13.01 31.38 -6.60
CA SER A 798 -14.42 31.55 -6.26
C SER A 798 -15.25 31.55 -7.56
N ALA A 799 -15.53 30.36 -8.09
CA ALA A 799 -16.55 30.18 -9.12
C ALA A 799 -16.89 28.69 -9.19
N PHE A 800 -18.00 28.28 -8.57
CA PHE A 800 -19.00 27.32 -9.07
C PHE A 800 -20.16 27.34 -8.06
N ALA A 801 -20.91 28.45 -8.07
CA ALA A 801 -22.33 28.36 -7.76
C ALA A 801 -23.01 27.80 -9.03
N GLY A 802 -23.87 26.80 -8.85
CA GLY A 802 -24.63 26.24 -9.96
C GLY A 802 -25.58 27.28 -10.55
N GLU A 803 -25.63 27.34 -11.88
CA GLU A 803 -26.83 27.21 -12.70
C GLU A 803 -26.46 27.36 -14.20
N ASP A 804 -27.18 26.62 -15.04
CA ASP A 804 -27.03 26.53 -16.49
C ASP A 804 -27.06 27.90 -17.21
N PHE A 805 -26.04 28.20 -18.03
CA PHE A 805 -26.18 29.11 -19.17
C PHE A 805 -25.26 28.69 -20.33
N LYS A 806 -25.83 28.02 -21.33
CA LYS A 806 -25.19 27.82 -22.64
C LYS A 806 -25.21 29.15 -23.41
N VAL A 807 -24.04 29.69 -23.75
CA VAL A 807 -23.91 30.69 -24.83
C VAL A 807 -23.33 29.97 -26.04
N ASN A 808 -24.18 29.72 -27.04
CA ASN A 808 -23.75 29.29 -28.37
C ASN A 808 -22.96 30.43 -29.03
N ILE A 809 -21.68 30.20 -29.31
CA ILE A 809 -20.91 31.02 -30.25
C ILE A 809 -21.18 30.43 -31.65
N PRO A 810 -21.67 31.21 -32.64
CA PRO A 810 -21.95 30.67 -33.96
C PRO A 810 -20.64 30.44 -34.74
N GLU A 811 -20.41 29.20 -35.17
CA GLU A 811 -19.55 28.92 -36.32
C GLU A 811 -20.24 29.44 -37.58
N ILE A 812 -19.65 30.47 -38.19
CA ILE A 812 -19.99 30.91 -39.53
C ILE A 812 -19.30 29.94 -40.48
N HIS A 813 -20.03 28.99 -41.07
CA HIS A 813 -19.74 28.45 -42.41
C HIS A 813 -21.04 28.15 -43.14
N GLY A 814 -21.15 28.70 -44.35
CA GLY A 814 -22.38 28.84 -45.11
C GLY A 814 -22.85 27.56 -45.81
N GLY A 815 -24.15 27.57 -46.13
CA GLY A 815 -24.81 26.59 -46.97
C GLY A 815 -26.28 26.94 -47.10
N GLU A 816 -26.68 27.43 -48.27
CA GLU A 816 -28.04 27.72 -48.69
C GLU A 816 -28.93 26.46 -48.66
N GLY A 817 -30.24 26.60 -48.37
CA GLY A 817 -31.21 25.52 -48.62
C GLY A 817 -32.57 25.65 -47.90
N TYR A 818 -33.51 26.34 -48.57
CA TYR A 818 -34.98 26.17 -48.66
C TYR A 818 -35.82 25.38 -47.63
N GLU A 819 -36.95 26.01 -47.23
CA GLU A 819 -38.36 25.52 -47.03
C GLU A 819 -38.58 24.31 -46.08
N ASP A 820 -39.56 24.26 -45.17
CA ASP A 820 -40.99 24.60 -45.25
C ASP A 820 -41.65 24.72 -43.86
N GLU A 821 -42.80 25.39 -43.82
CA GLU A 821 -43.77 25.53 -42.73
C GLU A 821 -44.39 24.18 -42.28
N ILE A 822 -44.94 24.12 -41.05
CA ILE A 822 -46.28 23.61 -40.71
C ILE A 822 -46.56 23.87 -39.22
N ASP A 823 -47.68 24.57 -38.99
CA ASP A 823 -48.37 24.80 -37.71
C ASP A 823 -48.98 23.50 -37.13
N ASP A 824 -49.19 23.46 -35.81
CA ASP A 824 -50.54 23.25 -35.27
C ASP A 824 -50.57 23.45 -33.74
N GLU A 825 -51.47 24.36 -33.34
CA GLU A 825 -51.93 24.65 -31.98
C GLU A 825 -52.66 23.45 -31.34
N TYR A 826 -52.65 23.35 -30.00
CA TYR A 826 -53.90 23.41 -29.23
C TYR A 826 -53.63 23.59 -27.72
N GLU A 827 -54.30 24.59 -27.16
CA GLU A 827 -54.35 25.01 -25.75
C GLU A 827 -55.01 23.99 -24.79
N GLY A 828 -54.78 24.18 -23.49
CA GLY A 828 -55.68 23.67 -22.45
C GLY A 828 -55.19 23.71 -21.00
N ASP A 829 -55.15 24.92 -20.43
CA ASP A 829 -55.16 25.29 -18.98
C ASP A 829 -56.14 24.45 -18.11
N TRP A 830 -56.11 24.31 -16.77
CA TRP A 830 -55.55 25.10 -15.65
C TRP A 830 -55.60 24.32 -14.31
N SER A 831 -54.56 24.53 -13.51
CA SER A 831 -54.52 24.84 -12.05
C SER A 831 -55.38 24.15 -10.97
N ASN A 832 -54.63 23.72 -9.93
CA ASN A 832 -54.75 24.04 -8.50
C ASN A 832 -55.74 23.34 -7.53
N SER A 833 -55.11 22.48 -6.72
CA SER A 833 -54.90 22.68 -5.27
C SER A 833 -55.89 22.14 -4.22
N SER A 834 -55.25 21.56 -3.20
CA SER A 834 -55.56 21.56 -1.76
C SER A 834 -56.38 20.41 -1.16
N SER A 835 -55.75 19.81 -0.14
CA SER A 835 -56.19 18.78 0.80
C SER A 835 -57.29 19.27 1.75
N PRO A 836 -57.87 18.39 2.60
CA PRO A 836 -57.35 18.32 3.97
C PRO A 836 -57.41 16.95 4.70
N THR A 837 -56.36 16.73 5.50
CA THR A 837 -56.23 16.13 6.84
C THR A 837 -57.31 15.29 7.55
N SER A 838 -56.79 14.17 8.11
CA SER A 838 -56.88 13.69 9.51
C SER A 838 -58.13 13.00 10.08
N GLY A 839 -57.91 11.88 10.78
CA GLY A 839 -58.81 11.37 11.83
C GLY A 839 -58.54 9.91 12.22
N ALA A 840 -57.97 9.69 13.40
CA ALA A 840 -57.72 8.37 14.02
C ALA A 840 -58.93 7.87 14.84
N GLY A 841 -59.06 6.55 15.02
CA GLY A 841 -59.97 5.95 16.01
C GLY A 841 -60.13 4.41 15.90
N ASP A 842 -59.50 3.68 16.83
CA ASP A 842 -59.80 2.30 17.27
C ASP A 842 -60.82 2.37 18.46
N PRO A 843 -61.44 1.32 19.09
CA PRO A 843 -61.32 -0.14 18.94
C PRO A 843 -62.60 -1.01 19.11
N SER A 844 -62.43 -2.34 18.95
CA SER A 844 -63.04 -3.47 19.70
C SER A 844 -64.11 -4.40 19.06
N SER A 845 -63.66 -5.66 18.93
CA SER A 845 -64.30 -6.97 19.18
C SER A 845 -65.53 -7.46 18.38
N GLY A 846 -65.32 -8.55 17.64
CA GLY A 846 -66.35 -9.49 17.19
C GLY A 846 -65.70 -10.79 16.68
N LYS A 847 -65.88 -11.90 17.40
CA LYS A 847 -65.36 -13.24 17.07
C LYS A 847 -66.16 -13.91 15.94
N GLU A 848 -65.41 -14.67 15.13
CA GLU A 848 -65.77 -15.92 14.41
C GLU A 848 -66.89 -15.88 13.34
N LYS A 849 -66.49 -15.97 12.05
CA LYS A 849 -66.48 -17.24 11.29
C LYS A 849 -65.88 -17.07 9.87
N SER A 850 -64.90 -17.93 9.60
CA SER A 850 -64.20 -18.23 8.33
C SER A 850 -65.12 -18.57 7.17
N TRP A 851 -64.81 -18.10 5.94
CA TRP A 851 -64.75 -18.79 4.62
C TRP A 851 -63.88 -17.88 3.70
N LEU A 852 -62.68 -18.21 3.16
CA LEU A 852 -62.32 -19.19 2.11
C LEU A 852 -63.22 -19.05 0.87
N TYR A 853 -62.79 -18.82 -0.38
CA TYR A 853 -61.52 -18.91 -1.09
C TYR A 853 -61.57 -17.98 -2.32
N THR A 854 -60.41 -17.55 -2.83
CA THR A 854 -60.04 -17.75 -4.24
C THR A 854 -58.51 -17.62 -4.35
N LEU A 855 -57.80 -18.75 -4.20
CA LEU A 855 -56.44 -18.93 -4.71
C LEU A 855 -56.29 -20.39 -5.17
N ASP A 856 -55.56 -20.53 -6.27
CA ASP A 856 -55.51 -21.65 -7.20
C ASP A 856 -55.02 -22.98 -6.58
N PRO A 857 -55.74 -24.11 -6.74
CA PRO A 857 -55.42 -25.41 -6.14
C PRO A 857 -54.06 -26.02 -6.55
N ILE A 858 -53.41 -25.53 -7.61
CA ILE A 858 -52.07 -25.97 -8.03
C ILE A 858 -50.96 -25.40 -7.13
N LEU A 859 -51.13 -24.17 -6.62
CA LEU A 859 -50.13 -23.53 -5.76
C LEU A 859 -50.11 -24.14 -4.35
N ILE A 860 -51.27 -24.59 -3.84
CA ILE A 860 -51.39 -25.20 -2.51
C ILE A 860 -50.75 -26.59 -2.47
N THR A 861 -50.88 -27.38 -3.55
CA THR A 861 -50.24 -28.71 -3.63
C THR A 861 -48.72 -28.60 -3.75
N ILE A 862 -48.20 -27.61 -4.48
CA ILE A 862 -46.75 -27.39 -4.59
C ILE A 862 -46.18 -26.94 -3.24
N ILE A 863 -46.84 -26.02 -2.53
CA ILE A 863 -46.40 -25.54 -1.21
C ILE A 863 -46.48 -26.67 -0.17
N ALA A 864 -47.52 -27.51 -0.20
CA ALA A 864 -47.67 -28.63 0.74
C ALA A 864 -46.63 -29.74 0.51
N MET A 865 -46.30 -30.05 -0.75
CA MET A 865 -45.31 -31.10 -1.07
C MET A 865 -43.86 -30.64 -0.85
N SER A 866 -43.55 -29.36 -1.08
CA SER A 866 -42.21 -28.81 -0.85
C SER A 866 -41.91 -28.59 0.65
N SER A 867 -42.91 -28.21 1.44
CA SER A 867 -42.75 -28.09 2.91
C SER A 867 -42.63 -29.46 3.60
N LEU A 868 -43.32 -30.50 3.12
CA LEU A 868 -43.17 -31.87 3.64
C LEU A 868 -41.78 -32.49 3.33
N GLY A 869 -41.20 -32.17 2.17
CA GLY A 869 -39.83 -32.59 1.80
C GLY A 869 -38.73 -31.94 2.65
N VAL A 870 -38.87 -30.65 2.98
CA VAL A 870 -37.92 -29.94 3.85
C VAL A 870 -38.03 -30.43 5.29
N LEU A 871 -39.24 -30.77 5.76
CA LEU A 871 -39.45 -31.25 7.13
C LEU A 871 -38.94 -32.70 7.35
N LEU A 872 -39.09 -33.57 6.35
CA LEU A 872 -38.54 -34.93 6.39
C LEU A 872 -37.00 -34.96 6.19
N GLY A 873 -36.44 -34.04 5.40
CA GLY A 873 -34.99 -33.89 5.24
C GLY A 873 -34.30 -33.35 6.51
N ALA A 874 -34.91 -32.35 7.17
CA ALA A 874 -34.38 -31.78 8.40
C ALA A 874 -34.45 -32.75 9.60
N THR A 875 -35.46 -33.63 9.64
CA THR A 875 -35.62 -34.61 10.72
C THR A 875 -34.71 -35.83 10.53
N CYS A 876 -34.39 -36.26 9.31
CA CYS A 876 -33.39 -37.31 9.07
C CYS A 876 -31.93 -36.83 9.25
N ALA A 877 -31.60 -35.59 8.87
CA ALA A 877 -30.26 -35.04 9.09
C ALA A 877 -29.99 -34.73 10.58
N GLY A 878 -31.03 -34.29 11.32
CA GLY A 878 -30.94 -34.04 12.76
C GLY A 878 -30.80 -35.33 13.61
N LEU A 879 -31.36 -36.45 13.18
CA LEU A 879 -31.28 -37.74 13.89
C LEU A 879 -29.99 -38.52 13.62
N LEU A 880 -29.30 -38.29 12.48
CA LEU A 880 -27.99 -38.89 12.20
C LEU A 880 -26.82 -38.16 12.91
N LEU A 881 -26.95 -36.86 13.18
CA LEU A 881 -25.91 -36.08 13.88
C LEU A 881 -25.99 -36.13 15.42
N TYR A 882 -27.11 -36.58 16.00
CA TYR A 882 -27.29 -36.61 17.47
C TYR A 882 -27.07 -38.00 18.12
N CYS A 883 -26.95 -39.08 17.34
CA CYS A 883 -26.84 -40.45 17.88
C CYS A 883 -25.54 -41.21 17.54
N THR A 884 -24.55 -40.58 16.90
CA THR A 884 -23.18 -41.13 16.84
C THR A 884 -22.19 -40.27 17.62
N CYS A 885 -22.39 -40.33 18.94
CA CYS A 885 -21.34 -40.31 19.97
C CYS A 885 -20.67 -38.97 20.30
N SER A 886 -21.37 -38.21 21.15
CA SER A 886 -20.74 -37.71 22.35
C SER A 886 -20.26 -38.87 23.23
N TYR A 887 -19.00 -39.26 23.04
CA TYR A 887 -18.14 -39.75 24.13
C TYR A 887 -16.67 -39.41 23.78
N SER A 888 -16.26 -38.23 24.26
CA SER A 888 -14.92 -37.79 24.73
C SER A 888 -13.67 -38.62 24.36
N GLY A 889 -12.53 -38.08 23.92
CA GLY A 889 -12.05 -36.71 23.73
C GLY A 889 -10.50 -36.72 23.79
N LEU A 890 -9.82 -35.98 22.89
CA LEU A 890 -8.47 -35.35 23.02
C LEU A 890 -7.88 -35.02 21.63
N SER A 891 -7.33 -33.81 21.53
CA SER A 891 -6.26 -33.36 20.59
C SER A 891 -6.61 -33.26 19.10
N SER A 892 -6.79 -32.06 18.53
CA SER A 892 -5.72 -31.29 17.87
C SER A 892 -4.61 -32.11 17.19
N ARG A 893 -4.62 -32.19 15.85
CA ARG A 893 -3.48 -31.89 14.96
C ARG A 893 -3.77 -32.33 13.51
N SER A 894 -3.64 -31.36 12.59
CA SER A 894 -3.17 -31.46 11.20
C SER A 894 -3.60 -32.66 10.35
N CYS A 895 -4.54 -32.43 9.43
CA CYS A 895 -4.78 -33.28 8.27
C CYS A 895 -4.04 -32.71 7.06
N THR A 896 -2.89 -33.30 6.72
CA THR A 896 -2.26 -33.23 5.38
C THR A 896 -1.81 -34.65 5.05
N THR A 897 -2.66 -35.46 4.43
CA THR A 897 -2.27 -36.76 3.82
C THR A 897 -3.35 -37.24 2.86
N LEU A 898 -3.12 -37.02 1.57
CA LEU A 898 -3.65 -37.69 0.36
C LEU A 898 -3.08 -36.84 -0.79
N GLU A 899 -2.22 -37.26 -1.71
CA GLU A 899 -1.70 -38.56 -2.14
C GLU A 899 -0.34 -38.32 -2.83
N ASN A 900 0.69 -39.11 -2.50
CA ASN A 900 1.84 -39.34 -3.37
C ASN A 900 1.71 -40.78 -3.89
N TYR A 901 1.20 -40.94 -5.10
CA TYR A 901 1.34 -42.17 -5.87
C TYR A 901 2.48 -41.99 -6.88
N ASN A 902 3.61 -42.66 -6.63
CA ASN A 902 4.66 -42.87 -7.61
C ASN A 902 4.18 -43.88 -8.67
N PHE A 903 4.09 -43.44 -9.93
CA PHE A 903 4.12 -44.33 -11.09
C PHE A 903 5.47 -44.20 -11.79
N GLU A 904 6.30 -45.23 -11.67
CA GLU A 904 7.38 -45.49 -12.63
C GLU A 904 6.74 -46.02 -13.92
N LEU A 905 6.96 -45.33 -15.04
CA LEU A 905 6.60 -45.81 -16.37
C LEU A 905 7.88 -46.22 -17.11
N TYR A 906 8.09 -47.53 -17.15
CA TYR A 906 8.96 -48.19 -18.11
C TYR A 906 8.26 -48.29 -19.47
N ASP A 907 9.09 -48.20 -20.51
CA ASP A 907 8.80 -48.15 -21.93
C ASP A 907 7.88 -49.26 -22.48
N GLY A 908 7.11 -48.95 -23.53
CA GLY A 908 5.90 -49.66 -23.94
C GLY A 908 6.11 -50.94 -24.77
N LEU A 909 5.11 -51.84 -24.73
CA LEU A 909 4.79 -52.81 -25.79
C LEU A 909 3.38 -53.42 -25.63
N LYS A 910 2.69 -53.55 -26.78
CA LYS A 910 1.34 -54.06 -27.07
C LYS A 910 0.92 -55.36 -26.36
N HIS A 911 -0.34 -55.48 -25.91
CA HIS A 911 -1.38 -56.36 -26.49
C HIS A 911 -2.73 -56.42 -25.71
N LYS A 912 -3.82 -56.15 -26.44
CA LYS A 912 -5.11 -56.88 -26.57
C LYS A 912 -5.74 -57.64 -25.35
N VAL A 913 -7.00 -57.27 -25.08
CA VAL A 913 -8.25 -58.10 -25.15
C VAL A 913 -9.06 -58.43 -23.87
N LYS A 914 -10.38 -58.08 -23.97
CA LYS A 914 -11.64 -58.63 -23.39
C LYS A 914 -11.94 -58.47 -21.89
N MET A 915 -13.03 -57.76 -21.54
CA MET A 915 -14.40 -58.28 -21.23
C MET A 915 -14.36 -59.44 -20.21
N ASN A 916 -15.07 -59.44 -19.08
CA ASN A 916 -16.50 -59.16 -18.96
C ASN A 916 -16.95 -59.23 -17.48
N HIS A 917 -18.00 -58.47 -17.17
CA HIS A 917 -19.13 -58.82 -16.28
C HIS A 917 -18.96 -59.04 -14.75
N GLN A 918 -19.77 -58.21 -14.06
CA GLN A 918 -20.76 -58.55 -13.03
C GLN A 918 -20.43 -58.35 -11.54
N LYS A 919 -21.26 -57.45 -10.98
CA LYS A 919 -21.96 -57.52 -9.68
C LYS A 919 -21.10 -57.48 -8.43
N CYS A 920 -21.16 -56.38 -7.68
CA CYS A 920 -22.20 -56.11 -6.69
C CYS A 920 -22.01 -54.71 -6.07
N CYS A 921 -23.14 -54.04 -5.88
CA CYS A 921 -23.48 -53.03 -4.86
C CYS A 921 -22.38 -52.12 -4.28
N SER A 922 -22.48 -50.85 -4.68
CA SER A 922 -22.60 -49.65 -3.84
C SER A 922 -22.49 -49.74 -2.30
N GLU A 923 -21.78 -48.71 -1.80
CA GLU A 923 -21.96 -47.94 -0.55
C GLU A 923 -21.37 -48.49 0.77
N ALA A 924 -20.24 -47.91 1.20
CA ALA A 924 -20.26 -46.71 2.06
C ALA A 924 -19.13 -45.75 1.63
#